data_AF-A0A7Z1R130-F1
#
_entry.id   AF-A0A7Z1R130-F1
#
_cell.length_a   1.000
_cell.length_b   1.000
_cell.length_c   1.000
_cell.angle_alpha   90.00
_cell.angle_beta   90.00
_cell.angle_gamma   90.00
#
_symmetry.space_group_name_H-M   'P 1'
#
loop_
_entity.id
_entity.type
_entity.pdbx_description
1 polymer ?
#
loop_
_entity_poly.entity_id
_entity_poly.type
_entity_poly.pdbx_seq_one_letter_code
_entity_poly.pdbx_strand_id
1 'polypeptide(L)'
;METTVREPGARWRRHWPWLALLAVSLALHLWGLGDRSFHHDEAIHAHSSYNLVKNGIYRYDPTYHGPLLYYLTAATYAVAGDSNFTARLPIAFAGVLLLAVAWSLRRPFGGRAAWWMGLLVTLSPLTLYYGRFLRQDVLVMLVSSAAFVAAWRAARGQPRAWLWVGAWSALAFAVAEHAYVTSALAGLCWAVMVVVAGPRRGLPETLRFLGRHRWDILGGVAVAVLVSVPLYTVFFTHPEDWFFPGKAISYWWGQHSIARVAGPWWYHLPRLALYEFLILGAALAWVAGRWRRLRRIELTLLVFGLLSVAMYAYLREKVAWLGVHQLWAFLPLAGMQLARTFSPRGRWWSRTLAAAALAATAATSLVANFFLDEITPARARVESMIYVQTCPELKAVVEEGLRLHREGVDPVAAVAGESGWPLTWYWRATPVWWDLPKPPMRPPIVLCNPEQEAEARRRLGPGYAAQRIPLRAWWLMEDRSPSAGQALRYAVARVPWSPIGSSDVIVLRRGEGPVEWSRPAAIPPPLAEALPVTAARVIGEGSLIEPRGLSVRADGLLAVADVQLSTVVRFAADGTPEATAPPFELKQPEAVAWTPQGVLAIADTWGQQVLIWDPASGAWRALPVPGEGWYGPRGVAVAGDGTVAVTDTGNKRVALYSAAEGEAQASLLGKGGAQAGELVEPVGIAWDGPDRLVVCDTGNRRLQVFGRDGAVQSVVGLADAWTEFYSRPQLAVLSPGLWVVTDPPASALWLVREGAARRVDLGGHGITPTGVAFGAGALYVADLGGRVWVFDLNLDS
;
A
#
# COMPACT_ATOMS: atom_id res chain seq x y z
N MET A 1 37.90 47.58 -52.40
CA MET A 1 36.93 47.80 -51.32
C MET A 1 35.58 47.35 -51.85
N GLU A 2 35.20 46.10 -51.63
CA GLU A 2 33.89 45.57 -51.99
C GLU A 2 33.30 44.92 -50.75
N THR A 3 32.42 45.67 -50.09
CA THR A 3 31.69 45.29 -48.89
C THR A 3 30.48 44.46 -49.30
N THR A 4 30.56 43.14 -49.14
CA THR A 4 29.40 42.26 -49.24
C THR A 4 28.45 42.51 -48.08
N VAL A 5 27.30 43.12 -48.39
CA VAL A 5 26.17 43.31 -47.49
C VAL A 5 25.69 41.93 -47.02
N ARG A 6 25.90 41.63 -45.73
CA ARG A 6 25.31 40.45 -45.08
C ARG A 6 23.83 40.70 -44.86
N GLU A 7 22.97 40.01 -45.60
CA GLU A 7 21.53 40.04 -45.37
C GLU A 7 21.19 39.67 -43.90
N PRO A 8 20.44 40.53 -43.18
CA PRO A 8 20.03 40.26 -41.81
C PRO A 8 19.24 38.95 -41.66
N GLY A 9 18.46 38.56 -42.68
CA GLY A 9 17.57 37.39 -42.71
C GLY A 9 18.25 36.00 -42.68
N ALA A 10 19.54 35.91 -43.00
CA ALA A 10 20.24 34.63 -43.15
C ALA A 10 20.50 33.90 -41.81
N ARG A 11 20.46 34.62 -40.67
CA ARG A 11 20.80 34.06 -39.35
C ARG A 11 19.73 33.13 -38.80
N TRP A 12 18.45 33.47 -38.93
CA TRP A 12 17.32 32.68 -38.40
C TRP A 12 17.06 31.39 -39.17
N ARG A 13 17.26 31.40 -40.50
CA ARG A 13 17.12 30.20 -41.35
C ARG A 13 17.99 29.03 -40.91
N ARG A 14 19.14 29.30 -40.27
CA ARG A 14 20.05 28.27 -39.73
C ARG A 14 19.51 27.56 -38.48
N HIS A 15 18.59 28.18 -37.76
CA HIS A 15 18.01 27.65 -36.51
C HIS A 15 16.67 26.95 -36.72
N TRP A 16 15.99 27.20 -37.84
CA TRP A 16 14.70 26.58 -38.17
C TRP A 16 14.65 25.05 -38.00
N PRO A 17 15.65 24.26 -38.43
CA PRO A 17 15.62 22.80 -38.25
C PRO A 17 15.60 22.35 -36.78
N TRP A 18 16.16 23.16 -35.87
CA TRP A 18 16.13 22.89 -34.44
C TRP A 18 14.82 23.33 -33.79
N LEU A 19 14.24 24.44 -34.26
CA LEU A 19 12.91 24.88 -33.82
C LEU A 19 11.83 23.89 -34.25
N ALA A 20 11.88 23.39 -35.48
CA ALA A 20 10.98 22.36 -35.96
C ALA A 20 11.13 21.06 -35.14
N LEU A 21 12.37 20.64 -34.86
CA LEU A 21 12.62 19.46 -34.03
C LEU A 21 12.14 19.66 -32.59
N LEU A 22 12.31 20.85 -32.01
CA LEU A 22 11.77 21.21 -30.70
C LEU A 22 10.24 21.13 -30.69
N ALA A 23 9.57 21.67 -31.71
CA ALA A 23 8.11 21.61 -31.83
C ALA A 23 7.60 20.16 -31.92
N VAL A 24 8.26 19.31 -32.73
CA VAL A 24 7.95 17.88 -32.82
C VAL A 24 8.18 17.18 -31.47
N SER A 25 9.31 17.47 -30.80
CA SER A 25 9.62 16.89 -29.50
C SER A 25 8.59 17.30 -28.44
N LEU A 26 8.20 18.57 -28.38
CA LEU A 26 7.13 19.05 -27.50
C LEU A 26 5.80 18.36 -27.80
N ALA A 27 5.39 18.26 -29.06
CA ALA A 27 4.16 17.59 -29.44
C ALA A 27 4.16 16.12 -28.99
N LEU A 28 5.25 15.39 -29.25
CA LEU A 28 5.36 13.98 -28.86
C LEU A 28 5.44 13.77 -27.35
N HIS A 29 6.03 14.68 -26.58
CA HIS A 29 6.12 14.53 -25.12
C HIS A 29 4.88 15.02 -24.39
N LEU A 30 4.10 15.96 -24.95
CA LEU A 30 2.98 16.59 -24.25
C LEU A 30 1.60 16.07 -24.71
N TRP A 31 1.47 15.60 -25.95
CA TRP A 31 0.17 15.10 -26.44
C TRP A 31 -0.32 13.90 -25.63
N GLY A 32 -1.55 13.97 -25.09
CA GLY A 32 -2.15 12.87 -24.32
C GLY A 32 -1.34 12.41 -23.10
N LEU A 33 -0.54 13.30 -22.49
CA LEU A 33 0.37 12.95 -21.39
C LEU A 33 -0.37 12.45 -20.13
N GLY A 34 -1.61 12.88 -19.93
CA GLY A 34 -2.45 12.49 -18.78
C GLY A 34 -3.30 11.22 -18.99
N ASP A 35 -3.39 10.70 -20.21
CA ASP A 35 -4.45 9.76 -20.61
C ASP A 35 -4.22 8.34 -20.07
N ARG A 36 -2.94 7.93 -19.97
CA ARG A 36 -2.56 6.60 -19.49
C ARG A 36 -2.69 6.47 -17.98
N SER A 37 -3.19 5.33 -17.55
CA SER A 37 -3.17 4.87 -16.16
C SER A 37 -1.79 5.02 -15.55
N PHE A 38 -1.77 5.47 -14.30
CA PHE A 38 -0.55 5.52 -13.52
C PHE A 38 0.03 4.13 -13.30
N HIS A 39 1.34 4.02 -13.48
CA HIS A 39 2.12 2.92 -12.93
C HIS A 39 2.08 2.99 -11.39
N HIS A 40 2.30 1.86 -10.72
CA HIS A 40 2.43 1.78 -9.26
C HIS A 40 3.38 2.87 -8.72
N ASP A 41 4.63 2.88 -9.19
CA ASP A 41 5.62 3.89 -8.78
C ASP A 41 5.24 5.34 -9.11
N GLU A 42 4.51 5.60 -10.21
CA GLU A 42 4.07 6.97 -10.54
C GLU A 42 3.14 7.53 -9.47
N ALA A 43 2.23 6.69 -8.95
CA ALA A 43 1.30 7.11 -7.90
C ALA A 43 2.04 7.48 -6.62
N ILE A 44 3.11 6.75 -6.26
CA ILE A 44 3.96 7.05 -5.09
C ILE A 44 4.63 8.42 -5.27
N HIS A 45 5.27 8.66 -6.42
CA HIS A 45 5.93 9.93 -6.69
C HIS A 45 4.93 11.09 -6.69
N ALA A 46 3.78 10.90 -7.32
CA ALA A 46 2.75 11.93 -7.43
C ALA A 46 2.11 12.25 -6.07
N HIS A 47 1.70 11.23 -5.31
CA HIS A 47 1.09 11.43 -4.00
C HIS A 47 2.06 12.04 -2.99
N SER A 48 3.33 11.60 -2.98
CA SER A 48 4.35 12.19 -2.10
C SER A 48 4.62 13.66 -2.45
N SER A 49 4.65 13.99 -3.74
CA SER A 49 4.81 15.38 -4.21
C SER A 49 3.59 16.25 -3.89
N TYR A 50 2.39 15.65 -3.90
CA TYR A 50 1.15 16.31 -3.46
C TYR A 50 1.18 16.60 -1.96
N ASN A 51 1.58 15.64 -1.13
CA ASN A 51 1.72 15.85 0.31
C ASN A 51 2.78 16.89 0.66
N LEU A 52 3.88 16.93 -0.09
CA LEU A 52 4.89 17.98 0.06
C LEU A 52 4.29 19.37 -0.15
N VAL A 53 3.55 19.59 -1.25
CA VAL A 53 3.03 20.92 -1.58
C VAL A 53 1.78 21.31 -0.77
N LYS A 54 0.91 20.35 -0.45
CA LYS A 54 -0.36 20.62 0.25
C LYS A 54 -0.23 20.60 1.75
N ASN A 55 0.56 19.66 2.29
CA ASN A 55 0.61 19.37 3.72
C ASN A 55 1.98 19.70 4.33
N GLY A 56 3.00 20.01 3.53
CA GLY A 56 4.37 20.20 4.01
C GLY A 56 5.03 18.90 4.47
N ILE A 57 4.49 17.73 4.07
CA ILE A 57 4.93 16.42 4.53
C ILE A 57 5.76 15.75 3.43
N TYR A 58 7.06 15.63 3.67
CA TYR A 58 7.98 14.85 2.84
C TYR A 58 9.23 14.50 3.64
N ARG A 59 9.71 13.27 3.49
CA ARG A 59 11.00 12.84 4.04
C ARG A 59 11.72 11.97 3.02
N TYR A 60 13.04 12.10 2.99
CA TYR A 60 13.87 11.26 2.13
C TYR A 60 13.82 9.79 2.55
N ASP A 61 13.40 8.94 1.60
CA ASP A 61 13.42 7.48 1.71
C ASP A 61 14.19 6.89 0.51
N PRO A 62 15.32 6.19 0.74
CA PRO A 62 16.10 5.56 -0.32
C PRO A 62 15.32 4.52 -1.13
N THR A 63 14.22 3.98 -0.60
CA THR A 63 13.31 3.05 -1.29
C THR A 63 12.71 3.67 -2.55
N TYR A 64 12.46 4.99 -2.53
CA TYR A 64 11.75 5.70 -3.60
C TYR A 64 12.62 6.73 -4.33
N HIS A 65 13.94 6.50 -4.33
CA HIS A 65 14.93 7.32 -5.01
C HIS A 65 15.11 8.75 -4.48
N GLY A 66 15.99 9.50 -5.15
CA GLY A 66 16.40 10.84 -4.75
C GLY A 66 15.27 11.89 -4.84
N PRO A 67 15.42 12.99 -4.09
CA PRO A 67 14.34 13.94 -3.84
C PRO A 67 14.04 14.90 -5.01
N LEU A 68 14.92 15.03 -6.02
CA LEU A 68 14.79 16.05 -7.06
C LEU A 68 13.48 15.92 -7.85
N LEU A 69 13.07 14.69 -8.19
CA LEU A 69 11.84 14.47 -8.95
C LEU A 69 10.61 14.94 -8.17
N TYR A 70 10.60 14.75 -6.85
CA TYR A 70 9.52 15.17 -5.98
C TYR A 70 9.40 16.68 -5.91
N TYR A 71 10.52 17.39 -5.78
CA TYR A 71 10.52 18.86 -5.79
C TYR A 71 10.03 19.42 -7.13
N LEU A 72 10.48 18.86 -8.25
CA LEU A 72 10.04 19.31 -9.57
C LEU A 72 8.55 19.07 -9.78
N THR A 73 8.04 17.94 -9.30
CA THR A 73 6.61 17.58 -9.40
C THR A 73 5.74 18.41 -8.44
N ALA A 74 6.21 18.65 -7.22
CA ALA A 74 5.54 19.56 -6.28
C ALA A 74 5.49 20.99 -6.84
N ALA A 75 6.55 21.45 -7.51
CA ALA A 75 6.57 22.74 -8.18
C ALA A 75 5.55 22.82 -9.33
N THR A 76 5.35 21.75 -10.11
CA THR A 76 4.30 21.74 -11.15
C THR A 76 2.91 21.79 -10.54
N TYR A 77 2.67 21.11 -9.42
CA TYR A 77 1.40 21.18 -8.71
C TYR A 77 1.14 22.57 -8.13
N ALA A 78 2.16 23.23 -7.58
CA ALA A 78 2.04 24.59 -7.04
C ALA A 78 1.65 25.62 -8.11
N VAL A 79 2.12 25.44 -9.35
CA VAL A 79 1.91 26.40 -10.45
C VAL A 79 0.67 26.07 -11.29
N ALA A 80 0.42 24.80 -11.57
CA ALA A 80 -0.57 24.36 -12.56
C ALA A 80 -1.66 23.43 -12.00
N GLY A 81 -1.66 23.18 -10.69
CA GLY A 81 -2.58 22.24 -10.04
C GLY A 81 -2.14 20.77 -10.19
N ASP A 82 -2.72 19.90 -9.37
CA ASP A 82 -2.44 18.47 -9.34
C ASP A 82 -3.36 17.68 -10.31
N SER A 83 -2.75 16.98 -11.25
CA SER A 83 -3.42 16.13 -12.25
C SER A 83 -2.45 15.09 -12.80
N ASN A 84 -2.96 14.06 -13.49
CA ASN A 84 -2.11 13.08 -14.18
C ASN A 84 -1.17 13.75 -15.19
N PHE A 85 -1.65 14.80 -15.88
CA PHE A 85 -0.88 15.56 -16.85
C PHE A 85 0.25 16.34 -16.17
N THR A 86 -0.06 17.14 -15.15
CA THR A 86 0.92 18.00 -14.46
C THR A 86 1.94 17.21 -13.66
N ALA A 87 1.58 16.01 -13.20
CA ALA A 87 2.48 15.07 -12.54
C ALA A 87 3.63 14.64 -13.46
N ARG A 88 3.35 14.42 -14.75
CA ARG A 88 4.33 13.90 -15.72
C ARG A 88 5.14 14.99 -16.43
N LEU A 89 4.76 16.26 -16.29
CA LEU A 89 5.43 17.39 -16.93
C LEU A 89 6.95 17.46 -16.68
N PRO A 90 7.48 17.25 -15.45
CA PRO A 90 8.92 17.33 -15.22
C PRO A 90 9.72 16.37 -16.11
N ILE A 91 9.22 15.15 -16.30
CA ILE A 91 9.88 14.12 -17.10
C ILE A 91 9.68 14.36 -18.59
N ALA A 92 8.48 14.79 -19.00
CA ALA A 92 8.22 15.21 -20.39
C ALA A 92 9.17 16.32 -20.83
N PHE A 93 9.36 17.34 -19.98
CA PHE A 93 10.34 18.39 -20.24
C PHE A 93 11.78 17.89 -20.17
N ALA A 94 12.12 16.94 -19.30
CA ALA A 94 13.44 16.34 -19.28
C ALA A 94 13.77 15.66 -20.62
N GLY A 95 12.82 14.93 -21.20
CA GLY A 95 12.95 14.32 -22.53
C GLY A 95 13.18 15.37 -23.63
N VAL A 96 12.41 16.47 -23.63
CA VAL A 96 12.59 17.59 -24.58
C VAL A 96 13.95 18.28 -24.39
N LEU A 97 14.39 18.49 -23.13
CA LEU A 97 15.64 19.15 -22.80
C LEU A 97 16.89 18.37 -23.22
N LEU A 98 16.78 17.09 -23.54
CA LEU A 98 17.87 16.35 -24.18
C LEU A 98 18.26 16.94 -25.55
N LEU A 99 17.39 17.72 -26.20
CA LEU A 99 17.76 18.50 -27.39
C LEU A 99 18.82 19.57 -27.08
N ALA A 100 18.83 20.14 -25.87
CA ALA A 100 19.86 21.09 -25.44
C ALA A 100 21.22 20.41 -25.24
N VAL A 101 21.21 19.14 -24.80
CA VAL A 101 22.41 18.29 -24.74
C VAL A 101 22.92 18.04 -26.16
N ALA A 102 22.06 17.58 -27.07
CA ALA A 102 22.41 17.33 -28.47
C ALA A 102 22.98 18.59 -29.13
N TRP A 103 22.33 19.75 -28.93
CA TRP A 103 22.81 21.05 -29.38
C TRP A 103 24.21 21.38 -28.85
N SER A 104 24.46 21.13 -27.57
CA SER A 104 25.76 21.39 -26.94
C SER A 104 26.88 20.53 -27.52
N LEU A 105 26.55 19.36 -28.06
CA LEU A 105 27.48 18.41 -28.68
C LEU A 105 27.81 18.72 -30.16
N ARG A 106 27.30 19.83 -30.71
CA ARG A 106 27.67 20.34 -32.05
C ARG A 106 29.16 20.67 -32.20
N ARG A 107 29.84 21.03 -31.10
CA ARG A 107 31.29 21.34 -31.11
C ARG A 107 32.15 20.08 -31.24
N PRO A 108 31.97 19.01 -30.44
CA PRO A 108 32.78 17.79 -30.58
C PRO A 108 32.48 16.99 -31.87
N PHE A 109 31.22 16.96 -32.32
CA PHE A 109 30.79 16.04 -33.39
C PHE A 109 30.30 16.73 -34.68
N GLY A 110 30.10 18.04 -34.65
CA GLY A 110 29.60 18.82 -35.80
C GLY A 110 28.07 19.02 -35.76
N GLY A 111 27.62 20.13 -36.37
CA GLY A 111 26.21 20.55 -36.29
C GLY A 111 25.21 19.56 -36.91
N ARG A 112 25.56 18.91 -38.01
CA ARG A 112 24.70 17.89 -38.65
C ARG A 112 24.56 16.63 -37.79
N ALA A 113 25.67 16.15 -37.21
CA ALA A 113 25.65 14.99 -36.32
C ALA A 113 24.83 15.26 -35.05
N ALA A 114 24.99 16.45 -34.47
CA ALA A 114 24.20 16.89 -33.32
C ALA A 114 22.69 16.96 -33.63
N TRP A 115 22.29 17.44 -34.81
CA TRP A 115 20.87 17.47 -35.18
C TRP A 115 20.30 16.06 -35.34
N TRP A 116 21.03 15.14 -35.99
CA TRP A 116 20.62 13.74 -36.08
C TRP A 116 20.54 13.07 -34.71
N MET A 117 21.46 13.37 -33.79
CA MET A 117 21.37 12.92 -32.40
C MET A 117 20.08 13.42 -31.73
N GLY A 118 19.72 14.70 -31.91
CA GLY A 118 18.48 15.24 -31.37
C GLY A 118 17.23 14.57 -31.93
N LEU A 119 17.22 14.26 -33.24
CA LEU A 119 16.14 13.52 -33.88
C LEU A 119 16.02 12.09 -33.32
N LEU A 120 17.15 11.40 -33.16
CA LEU A 120 17.17 10.03 -32.59
C LEU A 120 16.66 10.00 -31.14
N VAL A 121 17.05 10.96 -30.31
CA VAL A 121 16.51 11.09 -28.94
C VAL A 121 15.01 11.35 -28.94
N THR A 122 14.53 12.18 -29.88
CA THR A 122 13.11 12.53 -29.99
C THR A 122 12.25 11.34 -30.45
N LEU A 123 12.80 10.48 -31.31
CA LEU A 123 12.07 9.36 -31.91
C LEU A 123 12.36 8.00 -31.26
N SER A 124 13.41 7.88 -30.43
CA SER A 124 13.75 6.64 -29.72
C SER A 124 12.53 6.12 -28.97
N PRO A 125 12.05 4.90 -29.26
CA PRO A 125 10.89 4.33 -28.59
C PRO A 125 11.09 4.28 -27.08
N LEU A 126 12.26 3.86 -26.57
CA LEU A 126 12.50 3.80 -25.13
C LEU A 126 12.55 5.19 -24.49
N THR A 127 13.27 6.14 -25.12
CA THR A 127 13.43 7.49 -24.55
C THR A 127 12.10 8.24 -24.54
N LEU A 128 11.32 8.17 -25.63
CA LEU A 128 10.01 8.82 -25.69
C LEU A 128 9.01 8.15 -24.73
N TYR A 129 9.02 6.82 -24.67
CA TYR A 129 8.14 6.07 -23.79
C TYR A 129 8.35 6.46 -22.33
N TYR A 130 9.56 6.27 -21.79
CA TYR A 130 9.83 6.65 -20.39
C TYR A 130 9.92 8.15 -20.17
N GLY A 131 10.06 8.95 -21.22
CA GLY A 131 9.94 10.40 -21.18
C GLY A 131 8.52 10.89 -20.89
N ARG A 132 7.53 9.99 -20.88
CA ARG A 132 6.12 10.28 -20.64
C ARG A 132 5.56 9.64 -19.36
N PHE A 133 6.41 9.01 -18.55
CA PHE A 133 6.05 8.44 -17.25
C PHE A 133 6.77 9.20 -16.14
N LEU A 134 6.12 9.39 -14.99
CA LEU A 134 6.69 10.01 -13.79
C LEU A 134 7.72 9.07 -13.14
N ARG A 135 8.88 8.94 -13.78
CA ARG A 135 9.99 8.05 -13.44
C ARG A 135 11.33 8.78 -13.59
N GLN A 136 12.33 8.34 -12.84
CA GLN A 136 13.63 8.99 -12.72
C GLN A 136 14.49 8.90 -13.99
N ASP A 137 14.31 7.84 -14.78
CA ASP A 137 15.31 7.36 -15.74
C ASP A 137 15.72 8.38 -16.82
N VAL A 138 14.75 9.03 -17.47
CA VAL A 138 15.03 10.05 -18.49
C VAL A 138 15.64 11.31 -17.88
N LEU A 139 15.24 11.66 -16.66
CA LEU A 139 15.83 12.78 -15.93
C LEU A 139 17.29 12.49 -15.54
N VAL A 140 17.60 11.27 -15.09
CA VAL A 140 19.00 10.81 -14.86
C VAL A 140 19.81 10.88 -16.15
N MET A 141 19.25 10.43 -17.27
CA MET A 141 19.91 10.53 -18.58
C MET A 141 20.23 11.99 -18.94
N LEU A 142 19.31 12.92 -18.72
CA LEU A 142 19.51 14.35 -18.98
C LEU A 142 20.68 14.92 -18.16
N VAL A 143 20.63 14.78 -16.84
CA VAL A 143 21.64 15.37 -15.95
C VAL A 143 23.00 14.69 -16.09
N SER A 144 23.04 13.37 -16.31
CA SER A 144 24.29 12.64 -16.60
C SER A 144 24.90 13.07 -17.94
N SER A 145 24.07 13.31 -18.95
CA SER A 145 24.53 13.83 -20.24
C SER A 145 25.08 15.26 -20.12
N ALA A 146 24.43 16.10 -19.31
CA ALA A 146 24.89 17.45 -19.03
C ALA A 146 26.22 17.44 -18.27
N ALA A 147 26.39 16.54 -17.30
CA ALA A 147 27.67 16.29 -16.62
C ALA A 147 28.76 15.88 -17.61
N PHE A 148 28.47 14.98 -18.56
CA PHE A 148 29.42 14.61 -19.63
C PHE A 148 29.81 15.80 -20.50
N VAL A 149 28.85 16.63 -20.92
CA VAL A 149 29.13 17.85 -21.69
C VAL A 149 30.03 18.80 -20.90
N ALA A 150 29.78 18.98 -19.60
CA ALA A 150 30.63 19.77 -18.72
C ALA A 150 32.03 19.17 -18.58
N ALA A 151 32.15 17.86 -18.38
CA ALA A 151 33.43 17.16 -18.27
C ALA A 151 34.24 17.26 -19.57
N TRP A 152 33.59 17.17 -20.72
CA TRP A 152 34.24 17.37 -22.01
C TRP A 152 34.80 18.79 -22.18
N ARG A 153 34.07 19.82 -21.70
CA ARG A 153 34.54 21.22 -21.71
C ARG A 153 35.71 21.40 -20.74
N ALA A 154 35.63 20.80 -19.54
CA ALA A 154 36.68 20.84 -18.53
C ALA A 154 37.98 20.24 -19.07
N ALA A 155 37.91 19.05 -19.68
CA ALA A 155 39.05 18.36 -20.30
C ALA A 155 39.69 19.14 -21.47
N ARG A 156 39.00 20.14 -22.02
CA ARG A 156 39.50 21.04 -23.08
C ARG A 156 40.10 22.34 -22.54
N GLY A 157 40.32 22.43 -21.23
CA GLY A 157 40.97 23.58 -20.60
C GLY A 157 40.01 24.70 -20.21
N GLN A 158 38.73 24.39 -19.93
CA GLN A 158 37.79 25.33 -19.33
C GLN A 158 37.61 25.01 -17.83
N PRO A 159 38.47 25.52 -16.93
CA PRO A 159 38.49 25.10 -15.52
C PRO A 159 37.15 25.31 -14.80
N ARG A 160 36.45 26.41 -15.08
CA ARG A 160 35.09 26.67 -14.52
C ARG A 160 34.05 25.59 -14.86
N ALA A 161 34.28 24.79 -15.90
CA ALA A 161 33.37 23.68 -16.24
C ALA A 161 33.38 22.57 -15.19
N TRP A 162 34.41 22.44 -14.35
CA TRP A 162 34.44 21.49 -13.24
C TRP A 162 33.38 21.75 -12.17
N LEU A 163 33.02 23.02 -11.94
CA LEU A 163 31.90 23.38 -11.05
C LEU A 163 30.58 22.81 -11.58
N TRP A 164 30.37 22.88 -12.90
CA TRP A 164 29.20 22.28 -13.56
C TRP A 164 29.24 20.75 -13.56
N VAL A 165 30.42 20.12 -13.64
CA VAL A 165 30.54 18.66 -13.42
C VAL A 165 30.05 18.29 -12.03
N GLY A 166 30.42 19.08 -11.02
CA GLY A 166 29.93 18.95 -9.64
C GLY A 166 28.41 19.07 -9.54
N ALA A 167 27.87 20.19 -10.02
CA ALA A 167 26.43 20.48 -9.97
C ALA A 167 25.58 19.41 -10.69
N TRP A 168 25.93 19.07 -11.93
CA TRP A 168 25.17 18.07 -12.70
C TRP A 168 25.29 16.66 -12.11
N SER A 169 26.45 16.30 -11.55
CA SER A 169 26.61 15.02 -10.84
C SER A 169 25.78 14.98 -9.55
N ALA A 170 25.74 16.06 -8.78
CA ALA A 170 24.89 16.16 -7.58
C ALA A 170 23.41 16.03 -7.93
N LEU A 171 22.95 16.71 -8.98
CA LEU A 171 21.58 16.54 -9.48
C LEU A 171 21.33 15.11 -9.96
N ALA A 172 22.29 14.44 -10.60
CA ALA A 172 22.16 13.03 -10.99
C ALA A 172 21.91 12.12 -9.78
N PHE A 173 22.70 12.27 -8.72
CA PHE A 173 22.48 11.56 -7.46
C PHE A 173 21.12 11.90 -6.85
N ALA A 174 20.78 13.18 -6.78
CA ALA A 174 19.51 13.65 -6.23
C ALA A 174 18.27 13.24 -7.04
N VAL A 175 18.42 12.76 -8.28
CA VAL A 175 17.32 12.15 -9.04
C VAL A 175 17.19 10.68 -8.67
N ALA A 176 18.30 9.94 -8.74
CA ALA A 176 18.32 8.54 -8.37
C ALA A 176 19.73 8.10 -8.02
N GLU A 177 19.83 7.34 -6.94
CA GLU A 177 21.11 7.03 -6.33
C GLU A 177 21.89 6.01 -7.15
N HIS A 178 21.24 5.28 -8.07
CA HIS A 178 21.93 4.49 -9.10
C HIS A 178 22.81 5.34 -10.03
N ALA A 179 22.84 6.67 -9.91
CA ALA A 179 23.93 7.50 -10.41
C ALA A 179 25.33 7.01 -9.98
N TYR A 180 25.45 6.25 -8.87
CA TYR A 180 26.69 5.54 -8.54
C TYR A 180 27.10 4.53 -9.63
N VAL A 181 26.15 3.89 -10.32
CA VAL A 181 26.41 2.97 -11.45
C VAL A 181 27.02 3.76 -12.61
N THR A 182 26.45 4.91 -12.96
CA THR A 182 27.00 5.79 -14.00
C THR A 182 28.40 6.29 -13.61
N SER A 183 28.63 6.59 -12.34
CA SER A 183 29.94 7.00 -11.81
C SER A 183 30.97 5.85 -11.89
N ALA A 184 30.57 4.63 -11.51
CA ALA A 184 31.39 3.44 -11.64
C ALA A 184 31.72 3.13 -13.10
N LEU A 185 30.75 3.28 -14.01
CA LEU A 185 30.95 3.14 -15.45
C LEU A 185 31.93 4.18 -16.00
N ALA A 186 31.85 5.43 -15.55
CA ALA A 186 32.80 6.46 -15.94
C ALA A 186 34.22 6.11 -15.47
N GLY A 187 34.38 5.64 -14.24
CA GLY A 187 35.66 5.17 -13.69
C GLY A 187 36.23 3.95 -14.43
N LEU A 188 35.40 2.94 -14.69
CA LEU A 188 35.80 1.75 -15.44
C LEU A 188 36.16 2.08 -16.89
N CYS A 189 35.37 2.94 -17.55
CA CYS A 189 35.67 3.44 -18.87
C CYS A 189 37.02 4.17 -18.89
N TRP A 190 37.28 5.03 -17.91
CA TRP A 190 38.57 5.71 -17.77
C TRP A 190 39.72 4.71 -17.59
N ALA A 191 39.57 3.71 -16.72
CA ALA A 191 40.58 2.66 -16.52
C ALA A 191 40.88 1.87 -17.82
N VAL A 192 39.84 1.48 -18.57
CA VAL A 192 40.01 0.85 -19.88
C VAL A 192 40.74 1.77 -20.85
N MET A 193 40.42 3.07 -20.87
CA MET A 193 41.11 4.04 -21.73
C MET A 193 42.60 4.21 -21.36
N VAL A 194 42.96 4.08 -20.07
CA VAL A 194 44.37 4.06 -19.63
C VAL A 194 45.09 2.81 -20.15
N VAL A 195 44.45 1.64 -20.09
CA VAL A 195 45.01 0.38 -20.61
C VAL A 195 45.19 0.47 -22.12
N VAL A 196 44.20 0.98 -22.85
CA VAL A 196 44.25 1.18 -24.31
C VAL A 196 45.36 2.15 -24.73
N ALA A 197 45.61 3.20 -23.94
CA ALA A 197 46.72 4.13 -24.18
C ALA A 197 48.11 3.51 -23.86
N GLY A 198 48.14 2.34 -23.23
CA GLY A 198 49.32 1.71 -22.66
C GLY A 198 49.55 2.21 -21.22
N PRO A 199 49.51 1.35 -20.18
CA PRO A 199 49.58 1.79 -18.78
C PRO A 199 50.80 2.65 -18.45
N ARG A 200 51.96 2.36 -19.06
CA ARG A 200 53.20 3.14 -18.90
C ARG A 200 53.09 4.60 -19.38
N ARG A 201 52.15 4.89 -20.28
CA ARG A 201 51.87 6.26 -20.77
C ARG A 201 50.61 6.84 -20.15
N GLY A 202 49.53 6.06 -20.12
CA GLY A 202 48.21 6.51 -19.66
C GLY A 202 48.16 6.87 -18.17
N LEU A 203 48.86 6.12 -17.31
CA LEU A 203 48.86 6.38 -15.87
C LEU A 203 49.61 7.69 -15.53
N PRO A 204 50.84 7.94 -16.02
CA PRO A 204 51.51 9.24 -15.82
C PRO A 204 50.76 10.42 -16.46
N GLU A 205 50.09 10.24 -17.61
CA GLU A 205 49.23 11.28 -18.19
C GLU A 205 48.08 11.64 -17.26
N THR A 206 47.44 10.64 -16.66
CA THR A 206 46.33 10.87 -15.74
C THR A 206 46.79 11.53 -14.46
N LEU A 207 47.87 11.06 -13.82
CA LEU A 207 48.37 11.67 -12.58
C LEU A 207 48.72 13.15 -12.79
N ARG A 208 49.30 13.49 -13.94
CA ARG A 208 49.56 14.90 -14.32
C ARG A 208 48.26 15.68 -14.53
N PHE A 209 47.25 15.09 -15.19
CA PHE A 209 45.96 15.72 -15.38
C PHE A 209 45.26 16.00 -14.04
N LEU A 210 45.22 15.01 -13.13
CA LEU A 210 44.64 15.15 -11.80
C LEU A 210 45.40 16.18 -10.96
N GLY A 211 46.73 16.12 -10.97
CA GLY A 211 47.56 17.11 -10.27
C GLY A 211 47.34 18.54 -10.76
N ARG A 212 47.19 18.73 -12.08
CA ARG A 212 46.91 20.03 -12.70
C ARG A 212 45.53 20.57 -12.33
N HIS A 213 44.52 19.71 -12.22
CA HIS A 213 43.12 20.08 -12.00
C HIS A 213 42.61 19.84 -10.58
N ARG A 214 43.47 19.50 -9.62
CA ARG A 214 43.07 19.12 -8.24
C ARG A 214 42.14 20.13 -7.57
N TRP A 215 42.42 21.43 -7.71
CA TRP A 215 41.61 22.48 -7.10
C TRP A 215 40.28 22.69 -7.84
N ASP A 216 40.28 22.53 -9.17
CA ASP A 216 39.04 22.59 -9.95
C ASP A 216 38.12 21.42 -9.60
N ILE A 217 38.68 20.22 -9.44
CA ILE A 217 37.97 19.00 -9.02
C ILE A 217 37.42 19.17 -7.61
N LEU A 218 38.22 19.66 -6.66
CA LEU A 218 37.77 19.95 -5.29
C LEU A 218 36.65 20.98 -5.27
N GLY A 219 36.73 22.02 -6.10
CA GLY A 219 35.63 22.98 -6.28
C GLY A 219 34.36 22.34 -6.81
N GLY A 220 34.48 21.42 -7.78
CA GLY A 220 33.35 20.61 -8.25
C GLY A 220 32.73 19.73 -7.15
N VAL A 221 33.56 19.08 -6.34
CA VAL A 221 33.10 18.28 -5.18
C VAL A 221 32.39 19.16 -4.16
N ALA A 222 32.93 20.34 -3.85
CA ALA A 222 32.30 21.28 -2.94
C ALA A 222 30.92 21.74 -3.45
N VAL A 223 30.80 22.07 -4.74
CA VAL A 223 29.51 22.38 -5.36
C VAL A 223 28.55 21.19 -5.28
N ALA A 224 29.04 19.97 -5.49
CA ALA A 224 28.20 18.79 -5.40
C ALA A 224 27.61 18.63 -3.99
N VAL A 225 28.42 18.83 -2.94
CA VAL A 225 27.96 18.81 -1.55
C VAL A 225 26.95 19.92 -1.27
N LEU A 226 27.24 21.15 -1.71
CA LEU A 226 26.37 22.32 -1.53
C LEU A 226 25.00 22.16 -2.22
N VAL A 227 24.92 21.38 -3.30
CA VAL A 227 23.66 21.09 -3.99
C VAL A 227 22.94 19.90 -3.34
N SER A 228 23.63 18.79 -3.08
CA SER A 228 22.98 17.58 -2.60
C SER A 228 22.49 17.68 -1.14
N VAL A 229 23.30 18.24 -0.23
CA VAL A 229 22.94 18.24 1.20
C VAL A 229 21.61 18.95 1.47
N PRO A 230 21.34 20.17 0.94
CA PRO A 230 20.04 20.78 1.10
C PRO A 230 18.90 19.96 0.50
N LEU A 231 19.09 19.34 -0.68
CA LEU A 231 18.04 18.56 -1.32
C LEU A 231 17.62 17.33 -0.49
N TYR A 232 18.59 16.60 0.06
CA TYR A 232 18.32 15.37 0.83
C TYR A 232 17.84 15.64 2.26
N THR A 233 18.24 16.76 2.87
CA THR A 233 17.78 17.18 4.20
C THR A 233 16.48 17.96 4.17
N VAL A 234 15.82 18.04 3.00
CA VAL A 234 14.62 18.84 2.78
C VAL A 234 14.83 20.30 3.23
N PHE A 235 15.91 20.89 2.74
CA PHE A 235 16.41 22.21 3.10
C PHE A 235 16.61 22.37 4.61
N PHE A 236 17.26 21.38 5.23
CA PHE A 236 17.60 21.30 6.65
C PHE A 236 16.41 21.14 7.61
N THR A 237 15.23 20.76 7.15
CA THR A 237 14.14 20.33 8.05
C THR A 237 14.41 18.94 8.64
N HIS A 238 15.17 18.10 7.93
CA HIS A 238 15.66 16.79 8.36
C HIS A 238 17.19 16.73 8.32
N PRO A 239 17.89 17.45 9.22
CA PRO A 239 19.34 17.54 9.19
C PRO A 239 20.03 16.18 9.37
N GLU A 240 19.37 15.20 9.98
CA GLU A 240 19.88 13.83 10.16
C GLU A 240 20.12 13.09 8.83
N ASP A 241 19.44 13.46 7.75
CA ASP A 241 19.59 12.84 6.43
C ASP A 241 20.79 13.41 5.63
N TRP A 242 21.65 14.24 6.24
CA TRP A 242 22.82 14.85 5.58
C TRP A 242 23.79 13.81 5.00
N PHE A 243 23.93 12.66 5.66
CA PHE A 243 24.77 11.54 5.19
C PHE A 243 23.97 10.55 4.32
N PHE A 244 23.15 11.08 3.42
CA PHE A 244 22.37 10.31 2.45
C PHE A 244 23.17 9.30 1.61
N PRO A 245 24.45 9.52 1.21
CA PRO A 245 25.15 8.54 0.38
C PRO A 245 25.30 7.19 1.06
N GLY A 246 25.58 7.17 2.36
CA GLY A 246 25.71 5.93 3.13
C GLY A 246 24.40 5.16 3.20
N LYS A 247 23.30 5.87 3.56
CA LYS A 247 21.94 5.31 3.63
C LYS A 247 21.48 4.75 2.28
N ALA A 248 21.66 5.53 1.21
CA ALA A 248 21.23 5.15 -0.13
C ALA A 248 22.04 3.99 -0.73
N ILE A 249 23.38 4.08 -0.71
CA ILE A 249 24.24 3.06 -1.31
C ILE A 249 24.07 1.74 -0.58
N SER A 250 23.99 1.77 0.76
CA SER A 250 23.75 0.56 1.55
C SER A 250 22.43 -0.11 1.17
N TYR A 251 21.34 0.65 1.05
CA TYR A 251 20.04 0.14 0.63
C TYR A 251 20.09 -0.50 -0.77
N TRP A 252 20.57 0.23 -1.78
CA TRP A 252 20.59 -0.22 -3.18
C TRP A 252 21.60 -1.34 -3.45
N TRP A 253 22.70 -1.37 -2.68
CA TRP A 253 23.61 -2.51 -2.66
C TRP A 253 22.93 -3.75 -2.06
N GLY A 254 22.14 -3.59 -1.00
CA GLY A 254 21.32 -4.66 -0.43
C GLY A 254 20.27 -5.20 -1.42
N GLN A 255 19.63 -4.33 -2.21
CA GLN A 255 18.62 -4.76 -3.20
C GLN A 255 19.21 -5.70 -4.29
N HIS A 256 20.52 -5.65 -4.54
CA HIS A 256 21.18 -6.56 -5.49
C HIS A 256 21.12 -8.03 -5.06
N SER A 257 21.11 -8.33 -3.75
CA SER A 257 21.02 -9.71 -3.26
C SER A 257 19.58 -10.25 -3.32
N ILE A 258 18.58 -9.38 -3.11
CA ILE A 258 17.15 -9.73 -3.15
C ILE A 258 16.70 -10.06 -4.58
N ALA A 259 17.20 -9.30 -5.57
CA ALA A 259 16.80 -9.42 -6.96
C ALA A 259 15.27 -9.35 -7.15
N ARG A 260 14.64 -8.29 -6.63
CA ARG A 260 13.18 -8.06 -6.63
C ARG A 260 12.50 -8.36 -7.97
N VAL A 261 13.19 -8.05 -9.06
CA VAL A 261 12.79 -8.40 -10.42
C VAL A 261 13.93 -9.17 -11.09
N ALA A 262 13.93 -10.49 -10.94
CA ALA A 262 14.94 -11.34 -11.54
C ALA A 262 14.69 -11.53 -13.04
N GLY A 263 15.78 -11.58 -13.82
CA GLY A 263 15.71 -11.91 -15.24
C GLY A 263 17.04 -12.41 -15.77
N PRO A 264 17.08 -12.94 -16.99
CA PRO A 264 18.31 -13.45 -17.58
C PRO A 264 19.31 -12.33 -17.84
N TRP A 265 20.61 -12.66 -17.93
CA TRP A 265 21.66 -11.66 -18.21
C TRP A 265 21.43 -10.93 -19.54
N TRP A 266 20.76 -11.57 -20.50
CA TRP A 266 20.43 -11.01 -21.81
C TRP A 266 19.10 -10.23 -21.85
N TYR A 267 18.41 -10.01 -20.72
CA TYR A 267 17.06 -9.41 -20.65
C TYR A 267 16.86 -8.15 -21.51
N HIS A 268 17.85 -7.26 -21.58
CA HIS A 268 17.75 -6.01 -22.34
C HIS A 268 18.03 -6.19 -23.85
N LEU A 269 18.76 -7.23 -24.26
CA LEU A 269 19.23 -7.36 -25.65
C LEU A 269 18.07 -7.46 -26.66
N PRO A 270 17.02 -8.28 -26.44
CA PRO A 270 15.87 -8.32 -27.35
C PRO A 270 15.13 -6.99 -27.43
N ARG A 271 15.00 -6.26 -26.31
CA ARG A 271 14.34 -4.95 -26.27
C ARG A 271 15.18 -3.91 -27.03
N LEU A 272 16.48 -3.87 -26.80
CA LEU A 272 17.40 -3.00 -27.53
C LEU A 272 17.39 -3.30 -29.04
N ALA A 273 17.34 -4.57 -29.42
CA ALA A 273 17.23 -4.97 -30.82
C ALA A 273 15.87 -4.59 -31.43
N LEU A 274 14.77 -4.70 -30.69
CA LEU A 274 13.43 -4.39 -31.19
C LEU A 274 13.17 -2.88 -31.28
N TYR A 275 13.57 -2.11 -30.27
CA TYR A 275 13.23 -0.70 -30.15
C TYR A 275 14.34 0.23 -30.66
N GLU A 276 15.60 -0.18 -30.62
CA GLU A 276 16.75 0.73 -30.79
C GLU A 276 17.73 0.26 -31.87
N PHE A 277 17.26 -0.60 -32.79
CA PHE A 277 18.05 -1.12 -33.92
C PHE A 277 18.67 0.00 -34.77
N LEU A 278 17.99 1.15 -34.95
CA LEU A 278 18.54 2.26 -35.72
C LEU A 278 19.74 2.90 -35.01
N ILE A 279 19.62 3.18 -33.71
CA ILE A 279 20.71 3.78 -32.93
C ILE A 279 21.91 2.83 -32.91
N LEU A 280 21.68 1.57 -32.53
CA LEU A 280 22.74 0.57 -32.41
C LEU A 280 23.36 0.22 -33.77
N GLY A 281 22.53 0.02 -34.80
CA GLY A 281 22.98 -0.28 -36.16
C GLY A 281 23.79 0.87 -36.77
N ALA A 282 23.34 2.12 -36.60
CA ALA A 282 24.07 3.29 -37.10
C ALA A 282 25.39 3.52 -36.33
N ALA A 283 25.39 3.34 -35.00
CA ALA A 283 26.61 3.41 -34.20
C ALA A 283 27.62 2.32 -34.59
N LEU A 284 27.16 1.08 -34.79
CA LEU A 284 27.99 -0.03 -35.25
C LEU A 284 28.56 0.24 -36.65
N ALA A 285 27.75 0.74 -37.58
CA ALA A 285 28.21 1.11 -38.91
C ALA A 285 29.27 2.22 -38.89
N TRP A 286 29.15 3.21 -38.00
CA TRP A 286 30.19 4.23 -37.78
C TRP A 286 31.52 3.59 -37.36
N VAL A 287 31.44 2.74 -36.33
CA VAL A 287 32.60 2.08 -35.72
C VAL A 287 33.27 1.14 -36.71
N ALA A 288 32.51 0.27 -37.37
CA ALA A 288 33.03 -0.68 -38.37
C ALA A 288 33.72 0.05 -39.53
N GLY A 289 33.12 1.13 -40.04
CA GLY A 289 33.71 1.93 -41.12
C GLY A 289 34.93 2.75 -40.72
N ARG A 290 35.25 2.86 -39.43
CA ARG A 290 36.32 3.72 -38.90
C ARG A 290 37.17 3.09 -37.79
N TRP A 291 37.13 1.77 -37.58
CA TRP A 291 37.74 1.11 -36.42
C TRP A 291 39.18 1.57 -36.12
N ARG A 292 40.05 1.62 -37.15
CA ARG A 292 41.45 2.06 -37.04
C ARG A 292 41.66 3.58 -36.97
N ARG A 293 40.59 4.37 -37.10
CA ARG A 293 40.58 5.84 -37.23
C ARG A 293 39.60 6.51 -36.26
N LEU A 294 39.20 5.81 -35.20
CA LEU A 294 38.34 6.37 -34.15
C LEU A 294 39.11 7.44 -33.39
N ARG A 295 38.49 8.60 -33.18
CA ARG A 295 39.03 9.63 -32.29
C ARG A 295 38.94 9.15 -30.84
N ARG A 296 39.81 9.64 -29.95
CA ARG A 296 39.78 9.28 -28.51
C ARG A 296 38.36 9.37 -27.91
N ILE A 297 37.63 10.45 -28.17
CA ILE A 297 36.24 10.63 -27.69
C ILE A 297 35.25 9.60 -28.27
N GLU A 298 35.43 9.18 -29.52
CA GLU A 298 34.56 8.17 -30.16
C GLU A 298 34.82 6.80 -29.54
N LEU A 299 36.09 6.48 -29.26
CA LEU A 299 36.48 5.27 -28.57
C LEU A 299 35.98 5.27 -27.12
N THR A 300 36.06 6.40 -26.41
CA THR A 300 35.50 6.55 -25.06
C THR A 300 33.99 6.28 -25.05
N LEU A 301 33.24 6.87 -25.99
CA LEU A 301 31.80 6.62 -26.11
C LEU A 301 31.48 5.15 -26.41
N LEU A 302 32.24 4.52 -27.31
CA LEU A 302 32.07 3.10 -27.62
C LEU A 302 32.34 2.22 -26.40
N VAL A 303 33.47 2.44 -25.72
CA VAL A 303 33.85 1.68 -24.51
C VAL A 303 32.81 1.89 -23.42
N PHE A 304 32.38 3.13 -23.16
CA PHE A 304 31.34 3.41 -22.18
C PHE A 304 30.03 2.70 -22.53
N GLY A 305 29.58 2.78 -23.79
CA GLY A 305 28.34 2.13 -24.22
C GLY A 305 28.38 0.60 -24.06
N LEU A 306 29.49 -0.03 -24.46
CA LEU A 306 29.69 -1.48 -24.29
C LEU A 306 29.75 -1.89 -22.82
N LEU A 307 30.48 -1.13 -21.99
CA LEU A 307 30.53 -1.36 -20.55
C LEU A 307 29.16 -1.15 -19.89
N SER A 308 28.37 -0.18 -20.36
CA SER A 308 27.01 0.05 -19.88
C SER A 308 26.14 -1.16 -20.18
N VAL A 309 26.13 -1.66 -21.41
CA VAL A 309 25.37 -2.87 -21.78
C VAL A 309 25.84 -4.08 -20.94
N ALA A 310 27.15 -4.26 -20.76
CA ALA A 310 27.69 -5.34 -19.94
C ALA A 310 27.33 -5.20 -18.44
N MET A 311 27.35 -3.99 -17.90
CA MET A 311 26.96 -3.71 -16.52
C MET A 311 25.49 -4.04 -16.31
N TYR A 312 24.57 -3.53 -17.14
CA TYR A 312 23.15 -3.84 -17.02
C TYR A 312 22.82 -5.31 -17.35
N ALA A 313 23.70 -6.04 -18.05
CA ALA A 313 23.62 -7.50 -18.16
C ALA A 313 24.00 -8.19 -16.83
N TYR A 314 24.97 -7.65 -16.10
CA TYR A 314 25.45 -8.16 -14.80
C TYR A 314 24.51 -7.84 -13.62
N LEU A 315 23.93 -6.63 -13.55
CA LEU A 315 23.05 -6.22 -12.44
C LEU A 315 21.84 -7.17 -12.32
N ARG A 316 21.42 -7.50 -11.11
CA ARG A 316 20.42 -8.56 -10.87
C ARG A 316 18.97 -8.11 -11.13
N GLU A 317 18.69 -6.83 -10.95
CA GLU A 317 17.36 -6.23 -11.20
C GLU A 317 17.15 -5.98 -12.69
N LYS A 318 16.07 -6.53 -13.26
CA LYS A 318 15.78 -6.53 -14.70
C LYS A 318 14.44 -5.88 -15.01
N VAL A 319 14.48 -4.59 -15.33
CA VAL A 319 13.30 -3.76 -15.63
C VAL A 319 13.53 -2.91 -16.87
N ALA A 320 12.49 -2.72 -17.69
CA ALA A 320 12.66 -2.23 -19.05
C ALA A 320 13.14 -0.76 -19.15
N TRP A 321 12.87 0.08 -18.15
CA TRP A 321 13.31 1.50 -18.13
C TRP A 321 14.83 1.66 -18.07
N LEU A 322 15.55 0.70 -17.51
CA LEU A 322 17.03 0.73 -17.49
C LEU A 322 17.66 0.65 -18.89
N GLY A 323 16.86 0.36 -19.92
CA GLY A 323 17.27 0.44 -21.31
C GLY A 323 17.76 1.84 -21.72
N VAL A 324 17.19 2.92 -21.16
CA VAL A 324 17.54 4.29 -21.57
C VAL A 324 19.01 4.63 -21.25
N HIS A 325 19.53 4.13 -20.11
CA HIS A 325 20.90 4.38 -19.67
C HIS A 325 21.94 3.73 -20.59
N GLN A 326 21.58 2.64 -21.27
CA GLN A 326 22.47 1.88 -22.16
C GLN A 326 22.64 2.54 -23.53
N LEU A 327 21.67 3.35 -23.96
CA LEU A 327 21.65 3.94 -25.31
C LEU A 327 22.47 5.22 -25.42
N TRP A 328 22.59 5.94 -24.32
CA TRP A 328 23.09 7.31 -24.31
C TRP A 328 24.43 7.48 -25.05
N ALA A 329 25.38 6.56 -24.85
CA ALA A 329 26.73 6.67 -25.40
C ALA A 329 26.78 6.41 -26.92
N PHE A 330 25.80 5.67 -27.45
CA PHE A 330 25.72 5.30 -28.86
C PHE A 330 25.09 6.42 -29.71
N LEU A 331 24.25 7.27 -29.12
CA LEU A 331 23.54 8.37 -29.79
C LEU A 331 24.47 9.30 -30.60
N PRO A 332 25.61 9.80 -30.06
CA PRO A 332 26.51 10.64 -30.86
C PRO A 332 27.15 9.88 -32.03
N LEU A 333 27.47 8.59 -31.85
CA LEU A 333 28.06 7.74 -32.90
C LEU A 333 27.06 7.51 -34.04
N ALA A 334 25.81 7.18 -33.68
CA ALA A 334 24.70 7.04 -34.62
C ALA A 334 24.43 8.35 -35.38
N GLY A 335 24.41 9.49 -34.68
CA GLY A 335 24.23 10.81 -35.29
C GLY A 335 25.31 11.15 -36.32
N MET A 336 26.57 10.79 -36.06
CA MET A 336 27.66 10.96 -37.04
C MET A 336 27.50 10.07 -38.27
N GLN A 337 27.07 8.82 -38.09
CA GLN A 337 26.80 7.92 -39.22
C GLN A 337 25.65 8.44 -40.09
N LEU A 338 24.52 8.83 -39.49
CA LEU A 338 23.38 9.35 -40.24
C LEU A 338 23.72 10.67 -40.94
N ALA A 339 24.49 11.56 -40.28
CA ALA A 339 24.99 12.77 -40.92
C ALA A 339 25.87 12.47 -42.14
N ARG A 340 26.63 11.37 -42.13
CA ARG A 340 27.43 10.91 -43.27
C ARG A 340 26.54 10.28 -44.35
N THR A 341 25.61 9.41 -43.97
CA THR A 341 24.69 8.71 -44.89
C THR A 341 23.80 9.70 -45.66
N PHE A 342 23.24 10.71 -44.98
CA PHE A 342 22.42 11.75 -45.61
C PHE A 342 23.22 12.96 -46.10
N SER A 343 24.56 12.86 -46.14
CA SER A 343 25.39 13.85 -46.83
C SER A 343 25.33 13.65 -48.35
N PRO A 344 25.69 14.66 -49.17
CA PRO A 344 25.76 14.51 -50.63
C PRO A 344 26.63 13.34 -51.10
N ARG A 345 27.64 12.94 -50.30
CA ARG A 345 28.55 11.82 -50.58
C ARG A 345 28.05 10.46 -50.10
N GLY A 346 26.87 10.39 -49.49
CA GLY A 346 26.27 9.15 -49.02
C GLY A 346 25.82 8.24 -50.18
N ARG A 347 26.02 6.93 -50.02
CA ARG A 347 25.59 5.92 -51.02
C ARG A 347 24.07 5.78 -51.01
N TRP A 348 23.45 5.62 -52.18
CA TRP A 348 22.00 5.53 -52.32
C TRP A 348 21.41 4.39 -51.46
N TRP A 349 21.98 3.18 -51.50
CA TRP A 349 21.48 2.04 -50.73
C TRP A 349 21.55 2.27 -49.21
N SER A 350 22.58 2.99 -48.74
CA SER A 350 22.73 3.32 -47.32
C SER A 350 21.67 4.34 -46.89
N ARG A 351 21.31 5.28 -47.76
CA ARG A 351 20.21 6.22 -47.52
C ARG A 351 18.87 5.49 -47.47
N THR A 352 18.61 4.59 -48.42
CA THR A 352 17.38 3.80 -48.46
C THR A 352 17.24 2.96 -47.19
N LEU A 353 18.29 2.24 -46.78
CA LEU A 353 18.29 1.44 -45.55
C LEU A 353 18.09 2.31 -44.29
N ALA A 354 18.81 3.43 -44.18
CA ALA A 354 18.68 4.33 -43.04
C ALA A 354 17.30 5.02 -42.99
N ALA A 355 16.72 5.37 -44.13
CA ALA A 355 15.38 5.95 -44.22
C ALA A 355 14.30 4.93 -43.82
N ALA A 356 14.42 3.68 -44.29
CA ALA A 356 13.52 2.59 -43.88
C ALA A 356 13.62 2.32 -42.37
N ALA A 357 14.84 2.27 -41.83
CA ALA A 357 15.06 2.09 -40.40
C ALA A 357 14.52 3.27 -39.57
N LEU A 358 14.66 4.51 -40.06
CA LEU A 358 14.06 5.70 -39.44
C LEU A 358 12.53 5.65 -39.44
N ALA A 359 11.92 5.27 -40.57
CA ALA A 359 10.48 5.10 -40.66
C ALA A 359 9.97 4.00 -39.72
N ALA A 360 10.65 2.87 -39.64
CA ALA A 360 10.32 1.78 -38.72
C ALA A 360 10.49 2.20 -37.24
N THR A 361 11.52 2.99 -36.91
CA THR A 361 11.72 3.55 -35.56
C THR A 361 10.59 4.50 -35.20
N ALA A 362 10.23 5.43 -36.09
CA ALA A 362 9.13 6.36 -35.89
C ALA A 362 7.79 5.64 -35.73
N ALA A 363 7.49 4.67 -36.60
CA ALA A 363 6.27 3.86 -36.51
C ALA A 363 6.20 3.09 -35.18
N THR A 364 7.29 2.42 -34.79
CA THR A 364 7.37 1.69 -33.52
C THR A 364 7.16 2.61 -32.32
N SER A 365 7.80 3.78 -32.34
CA SER A 365 7.69 4.79 -31.29
C SER A 365 6.26 5.33 -31.18
N LEU A 366 5.63 5.68 -32.31
CA LEU A 366 4.25 6.18 -32.33
C LEU A 366 3.26 5.11 -31.87
N VAL A 367 3.39 3.87 -32.36
CA VAL A 367 2.53 2.74 -31.95
C VAL A 367 2.63 2.50 -30.45
N ALA A 368 3.85 2.37 -29.92
CA ALA A 368 4.05 2.07 -28.52
C ALA A 368 3.56 3.17 -27.56
N ASN A 369 3.57 4.44 -28.01
CA ASN A 369 3.21 5.59 -27.17
C ASN A 369 1.74 6.02 -27.29
N PHE A 370 1.12 5.88 -28.47
CA PHE A 370 -0.18 6.50 -28.75
C PHE A 370 -1.27 5.55 -29.24
N PHE A 371 -0.91 4.37 -29.76
CA PHE A 371 -1.90 3.45 -30.34
C PHE A 371 -2.07 2.15 -29.57
N LEU A 372 -1.10 1.77 -28.73
CA LEU A 372 -1.26 0.62 -27.85
C LEU A 372 -2.08 0.98 -26.62
N ASP A 373 -3.07 0.14 -26.41
CA ASP A 373 -3.91 0.04 -25.23
C ASP A 373 -3.13 -0.29 -23.96
N GLU A 374 -3.72 0.05 -22.80
CA GLU A 374 -3.22 -0.37 -21.49
C GLU A 374 -3.26 -1.90 -21.33
N ILE A 375 -2.30 -2.46 -20.60
CA ILE A 375 -2.23 -3.91 -20.36
C ILE A 375 -3.34 -4.32 -19.39
N THR A 376 -4.03 -5.41 -19.76
CA THR A 376 -4.93 -6.17 -18.88
C THR A 376 -4.87 -7.64 -19.34
N PRO A 377 -5.08 -8.62 -18.43
CA PRO A 377 -5.21 -10.04 -18.81
C PRO A 377 -6.29 -10.31 -19.85
N ALA A 378 -7.29 -9.42 -19.97
CA ALA A 378 -8.38 -9.56 -20.93
C ALA A 378 -7.99 -9.22 -22.38
N ARG A 379 -6.79 -8.65 -22.63
CA ARG A 379 -6.35 -8.18 -23.96
C ARG A 379 -5.28 -9.08 -24.58
N ALA A 380 -5.32 -9.22 -25.90
CA ALA A 380 -4.39 -10.04 -26.68
C ALA A 380 -3.14 -9.29 -27.19
N ARG A 381 -2.85 -8.08 -26.67
CA ARG A 381 -1.70 -7.28 -27.07
C ARG A 381 -0.96 -6.74 -25.86
N VAL A 382 0.36 -6.66 -25.97
CA VAL A 382 1.21 -6.21 -24.87
C VAL A 382 2.43 -5.44 -25.37
N GLU A 383 2.91 -4.52 -24.55
CA GLU A 383 4.13 -3.75 -24.82
C GLU A 383 5.20 -4.13 -23.78
N SER A 384 6.30 -4.74 -24.21
CA SER A 384 7.38 -5.22 -23.31
C SER A 384 8.16 -4.11 -22.60
N MET A 385 7.92 -2.85 -22.95
CA MET A 385 8.37 -1.69 -22.19
C MET A 385 7.51 -1.44 -20.94
N ILE A 386 6.34 -2.06 -20.82
CA ILE A 386 5.53 -1.99 -19.60
C ILE A 386 6.00 -3.09 -18.66
N TYR A 387 6.51 -2.68 -17.50
CA TYR A 387 6.87 -3.59 -16.42
C TYR A 387 5.63 -3.99 -15.62
N VAL A 388 4.93 -3.01 -15.02
CA VAL A 388 3.63 -3.19 -14.39
C VAL A 388 2.72 -2.01 -14.75
N GLN A 389 1.42 -2.18 -14.86
CA GLN A 389 0.51 -1.06 -15.10
C GLN A 389 -0.80 -1.28 -14.36
N THR A 390 -1.37 -0.20 -13.82
CA THR A 390 -2.74 -0.24 -13.29
C THR A 390 -3.70 -0.59 -14.42
N CYS A 391 -4.54 -1.59 -14.17
CA CYS A 391 -5.47 -2.08 -15.16
C CYS A 391 -6.64 -1.09 -15.38
N PRO A 392 -7.15 -0.98 -16.61
CA PRO A 392 -8.27 -0.08 -16.94
C PRO A 392 -9.55 -0.38 -16.14
N GLU A 393 -9.75 -1.62 -15.70
CA GLU A 393 -10.87 -2.07 -14.86
C GLU A 393 -10.96 -1.28 -13.54
N LEU A 394 -9.82 -0.83 -13.00
CA LEU A 394 -9.79 -0.01 -11.79
C LEU A 394 -10.31 1.41 -12.03
N LYS A 395 -10.24 1.94 -13.26
CA LYS A 395 -10.69 3.31 -13.57
C LYS A 395 -12.18 3.49 -13.29
N ALA A 396 -12.99 2.49 -13.59
CA ALA A 396 -14.42 2.51 -13.30
C ALA A 396 -14.68 2.64 -11.79
N VAL A 397 -13.91 1.94 -10.96
CA VAL A 397 -14.00 2.05 -9.49
C VAL A 397 -13.58 3.44 -9.03
N VAL A 398 -12.49 4.00 -9.59
CA VAL A 398 -12.03 5.35 -9.28
C VAL A 398 -13.10 6.40 -9.57
N GLU A 399 -13.71 6.32 -10.76
CA GLU A 399 -14.78 7.22 -11.19
C GLU A 399 -16.03 7.10 -10.30
N GLU A 400 -16.37 5.88 -9.89
CA GLU A 400 -17.44 5.59 -8.93
C GLU A 400 -17.19 6.29 -7.58
N GLY A 401 -15.99 6.14 -7.00
CA GLY A 401 -15.63 6.82 -5.75
C GLY A 401 -15.61 8.35 -5.86
N LEU A 402 -15.13 8.89 -6.99
CA LEU A 402 -15.16 10.33 -7.24
C LEU A 402 -16.58 10.88 -7.42
N ARG A 403 -17.51 10.08 -7.95
CA ARG A 403 -18.93 10.42 -8.03
C ARG A 403 -19.55 10.46 -6.63
N LEU A 404 -19.34 9.43 -5.81
CA LEU A 404 -19.83 9.37 -4.43
C LEU A 404 -19.32 10.55 -3.58
N HIS A 405 -18.07 10.97 -3.79
CA HIS A 405 -17.53 12.15 -3.13
C HIS A 405 -18.30 13.42 -3.48
N ARG A 406 -18.64 13.63 -4.76
CA ARG A 406 -19.46 14.78 -5.20
C ARG A 406 -20.88 14.74 -4.63
N GLU A 407 -21.37 13.55 -4.29
CA GLU A 407 -22.67 13.32 -3.63
C GLU A 407 -22.60 13.52 -2.10
N GLY A 408 -21.44 13.88 -1.54
CA GLY A 408 -21.27 14.17 -0.12
C GLY A 408 -21.10 12.95 0.78
N VAL A 409 -20.75 11.78 0.21
CA VAL A 409 -20.53 10.56 0.98
C VAL A 409 -19.18 10.60 1.69
N ASP A 410 -19.16 10.25 2.99
CA ASP A 410 -17.95 10.15 3.82
C ASP A 410 -18.03 8.95 4.79
N PRO A 411 -17.08 7.99 4.75
CA PRO A 411 -16.07 7.81 3.70
C PRO A 411 -16.70 7.22 2.43
N VAL A 412 -16.17 7.56 1.26
CA VAL A 412 -16.64 6.96 -0.01
C VAL A 412 -16.21 5.51 -0.16
N ALA A 413 -15.07 5.16 0.42
CA ALA A 413 -14.46 3.86 0.30
C ALA A 413 -13.62 3.50 1.53
N ALA A 414 -13.46 2.21 1.78
CA ALA A 414 -12.37 1.67 2.59
C ALA A 414 -11.41 0.87 1.69
N VAL A 415 -10.10 1.06 1.87
CA VAL A 415 -9.06 0.48 1.00
C VAL A 415 -7.97 -0.13 1.87
N ALA A 416 -7.78 -1.44 1.74
CA ALA A 416 -6.80 -2.22 2.49
C ALA A 416 -5.80 -2.94 1.56
N GLY A 417 -4.63 -3.25 2.11
CA GLY A 417 -3.61 -4.04 1.43
C GLY A 417 -2.93 -3.30 0.28
N GLU A 418 -2.56 -4.03 -0.77
CA GLU A 418 -1.79 -3.48 -1.89
C GLU A 418 -2.59 -2.52 -2.78
N SER A 419 -3.92 -2.58 -2.68
CA SER A 419 -4.84 -1.74 -3.45
C SER A 419 -4.71 -0.24 -3.14
N GLY A 420 -4.06 0.12 -2.02
CA GLY A 420 -3.76 1.51 -1.67
C GLY A 420 -3.03 2.25 -2.79
N TRP A 421 -2.09 1.60 -3.48
CA TRP A 421 -1.47 2.16 -4.69
C TRP A 421 -2.09 1.52 -5.94
N PRO A 422 -2.64 2.30 -6.89
CA PRO A 422 -2.48 3.74 -7.08
C PRO A 422 -3.61 4.62 -6.50
N LEU A 423 -4.57 4.05 -5.76
CA LEU A 423 -5.78 4.74 -5.34
C LEU A 423 -5.52 5.97 -4.47
N THR A 424 -4.46 5.97 -3.65
CA THR A 424 -4.00 7.15 -2.88
C THR A 424 -3.74 8.37 -3.75
N TRP A 425 -3.34 8.20 -5.02
CA TRP A 425 -3.20 9.30 -5.96
C TRP A 425 -4.56 9.71 -6.54
N TYR A 426 -5.35 8.75 -7.02
CA TYR A 426 -6.63 9.05 -7.66
C TYR A 426 -7.67 9.64 -6.69
N TRP A 427 -7.65 9.23 -5.43
CA TRP A 427 -8.53 9.66 -4.34
C TRP A 427 -7.81 10.53 -3.30
N ARG A 428 -6.71 11.19 -3.68
CA ARG A 428 -5.90 12.06 -2.79
C ARG A 428 -6.66 13.21 -2.11
N ALA A 429 -7.81 13.58 -2.66
CA ALA A 429 -8.67 14.65 -2.15
C ALA A 429 -10.05 14.12 -1.74
N THR A 430 -10.18 12.82 -1.56
CA THR A 430 -11.44 12.12 -1.29
C THR A 430 -11.39 11.48 0.09
N PRO A 431 -12.50 11.48 0.87
CA PRO A 431 -12.52 10.81 2.17
C PRO A 431 -12.53 9.29 1.99
N VAL A 432 -11.36 8.68 2.18
CA VAL A 432 -11.13 7.23 2.08
C VAL A 432 -10.55 6.74 3.40
N TRP A 433 -11.10 5.63 3.88
CA TRP A 433 -10.56 4.92 5.03
C TRP A 433 -9.45 3.96 4.57
N TRP A 434 -8.20 4.22 4.94
CA TRP A 434 -7.02 3.46 4.48
C TRP A 434 -6.72 2.22 5.34
N ASP A 435 -7.74 1.40 5.59
CA ASP A 435 -7.64 0.09 6.21
C ASP A 435 -8.93 -0.70 5.91
N LEU A 436 -9.05 -1.92 6.42
CA LEU A 436 -10.35 -2.59 6.49
C LEU A 436 -11.33 -1.77 7.35
N PRO A 437 -12.61 -1.71 6.96
CA PRO A 437 -13.61 -0.96 7.70
C PRO A 437 -13.72 -1.48 9.14
N LYS A 438 -13.79 -0.56 10.10
CA LYS A 438 -14.03 -0.89 11.51
C LYS A 438 -15.55 -0.83 11.77
N PRO A 439 -16.18 -1.89 12.29
CA PRO A 439 -17.59 -1.86 12.65
C PRO A 439 -17.94 -0.64 13.53
N PRO A 440 -19.12 -0.01 13.35
CA PRO A 440 -20.19 -0.36 12.40
C PRO A 440 -20.05 0.31 11.02
N MET A 441 -18.84 0.75 10.63
CA MET A 441 -18.62 1.45 9.35
C MET A 441 -18.98 0.57 8.14
N ARG A 442 -19.91 1.06 7.31
CA ARG A 442 -20.36 0.38 6.08
C ARG A 442 -20.19 1.29 4.85
N PRO A 443 -18.95 1.52 4.37
CA PRO A 443 -18.72 2.39 3.22
C PRO A 443 -19.28 1.75 1.94
N PRO A 444 -19.67 2.54 0.92
CA PRO A 444 -20.24 1.99 -0.31
C PRO A 444 -19.30 1.06 -1.08
N ILE A 445 -17.99 1.38 -1.06
CA ILE A 445 -16.95 0.62 -1.75
C ILE A 445 -15.93 0.12 -0.73
N VAL A 446 -15.57 -1.16 -0.78
CA VAL A 446 -14.44 -1.69 -0.03
C VAL A 446 -13.51 -2.42 -0.99
N LEU A 447 -12.22 -2.05 -0.98
CA LEU A 447 -11.18 -2.74 -1.73
C LEU A 447 -10.22 -3.44 -0.76
N CYS A 448 -9.97 -4.71 -0.99
CA CYS A 448 -8.99 -5.47 -0.22
C CYS A 448 -8.30 -6.53 -1.08
N ASN A 449 -7.16 -7.01 -0.61
CA ASN A 449 -6.52 -8.16 -1.26
C ASN A 449 -7.44 -9.39 -1.16
N PRO A 450 -7.34 -10.37 -2.09
CA PRO A 450 -8.15 -11.59 -2.05
C PRO A 450 -8.06 -12.36 -0.73
N GLU A 451 -6.90 -12.35 -0.08
CA GLU A 451 -6.69 -13.04 1.20
C GLU A 451 -7.46 -12.39 2.36
N GLN A 452 -7.86 -11.12 2.20
CA GLN A 452 -8.57 -10.34 3.22
C GLN A 452 -10.09 -10.34 3.02
N GLU A 453 -10.62 -11.00 1.97
CA GLU A 453 -12.06 -10.96 1.65
C GLU A 453 -12.92 -11.50 2.80
N ALA A 454 -12.53 -12.63 3.40
CA ALA A 454 -13.28 -13.25 4.49
C ALA A 454 -13.36 -12.33 5.73
N GLU A 455 -12.25 -11.68 6.06
CA GLU A 455 -12.18 -10.68 7.13
C GLU A 455 -13.07 -9.47 6.82
N ALA A 456 -12.95 -8.92 5.61
CA ALA A 456 -13.73 -7.76 5.18
C ALA A 456 -15.23 -8.04 5.24
N ARG A 457 -15.66 -9.21 4.75
CA ARG A 457 -17.07 -9.65 4.81
C ARG A 457 -17.57 -9.80 6.24
N ARG A 458 -16.75 -10.37 7.13
CA ARG A 458 -17.11 -10.50 8.55
C ARG A 458 -17.35 -9.13 9.20
N ARG A 459 -16.49 -8.14 8.92
CA ARG A 459 -16.61 -6.78 9.45
C ARG A 459 -17.76 -5.96 8.84
N LEU A 460 -18.12 -6.24 7.60
CA LEU A 460 -19.18 -5.52 6.89
C LEU A 460 -20.58 -6.10 7.13
N GLY A 461 -20.67 -7.40 7.39
CA GLY A 461 -21.93 -8.12 7.43
C GLY A 461 -22.56 -8.31 6.03
N PRO A 462 -23.86 -8.64 5.96
CA PRO A 462 -24.57 -8.86 4.70
C PRO A 462 -24.77 -7.55 3.90
N GLY A 463 -25.17 -7.70 2.63
CA GLY A 463 -25.48 -6.57 1.76
C GLY A 463 -24.33 -6.08 0.88
N TYR A 464 -23.27 -6.88 0.73
CA TYR A 464 -22.13 -6.58 -0.15
C TYR A 464 -21.94 -7.62 -1.24
N ALA A 465 -21.89 -7.17 -2.49
CA ALA A 465 -21.52 -7.98 -3.64
C ALA A 465 -20.01 -7.86 -3.89
N ALA A 466 -19.31 -8.98 -4.00
CA ALA A 466 -17.89 -8.99 -4.37
C ALA A 466 -17.71 -9.13 -5.88
N GLN A 467 -16.74 -8.40 -6.40
CA GLN A 467 -16.21 -8.57 -7.73
C GLN A 467 -14.68 -8.64 -7.65
N ARG A 468 -14.10 -9.68 -8.23
CA ARG A 468 -12.65 -9.77 -8.42
C ARG A 468 -12.27 -9.09 -9.73
N ILE A 469 -11.36 -8.12 -9.66
CA ILE A 469 -10.85 -7.41 -10.84
C ILE A 469 -9.31 -7.39 -10.82
N PRO A 470 -8.64 -7.36 -11.99
CA PRO A 470 -7.20 -7.18 -12.03
C PRO A 470 -6.85 -5.75 -11.59
N LEU A 471 -5.94 -5.63 -10.63
CA LEU A 471 -5.44 -4.36 -10.11
C LEU A 471 -4.26 -3.87 -10.96
N ARG A 472 -3.29 -4.75 -11.18
CA ARG A 472 -2.07 -4.47 -11.94
C ARG A 472 -1.76 -5.63 -12.87
N ALA A 473 -1.31 -5.34 -14.09
CA ALA A 473 -0.90 -6.36 -15.05
C ALA A 473 0.56 -6.19 -15.50
N TRP A 474 1.20 -7.30 -15.85
CA TRP A 474 2.59 -7.35 -16.33
C TRP A 474 2.79 -8.44 -17.37
N TRP A 475 3.88 -8.31 -18.14
CA TRP A 475 4.34 -9.36 -19.03
C TRP A 475 5.87 -9.48 -19.03
N LEU A 476 6.36 -10.48 -18.31
CA LEU A 476 7.79 -10.68 -18.05
C LEU A 476 8.47 -11.66 -19.02
N MET A 477 7.78 -12.09 -20.10
CA MET A 477 8.26 -13.13 -21.02
C MET A 477 8.66 -14.40 -20.25
N GLU A 478 7.73 -14.94 -19.46
CA GLU A 478 7.98 -16.11 -18.59
C GLU A 478 8.46 -17.33 -19.39
N ASP A 479 7.88 -17.55 -20.58
CA ASP A 479 8.49 -18.40 -21.60
C ASP A 479 9.62 -17.65 -22.31
N ARG A 480 10.84 -18.02 -21.97
CA ARG A 480 12.09 -17.42 -22.44
C ARG A 480 12.61 -18.01 -23.76
N SER A 481 11.86 -18.93 -24.39
CA SER A 481 12.28 -19.64 -25.59
C SER A 481 11.24 -19.59 -26.71
N PRO A 482 10.79 -18.39 -27.15
CA PRO A 482 9.81 -18.28 -28.22
C PRO A 482 10.37 -18.85 -29.53
N SER A 483 9.51 -19.51 -30.31
CA SER A 483 9.81 -19.81 -31.71
C SER A 483 10.01 -18.52 -32.52
N ALA A 484 10.75 -18.61 -33.63
CA ALA A 484 10.93 -17.47 -34.53
C ALA A 484 9.60 -16.87 -35.00
N GLY A 485 8.57 -17.70 -35.21
CA GLY A 485 7.23 -17.26 -35.56
C GLY A 485 6.53 -16.49 -34.45
N GLN A 486 6.66 -16.92 -33.19
CA GLN A 486 6.14 -16.19 -32.02
C GLN A 486 6.84 -14.85 -31.84
N ALA A 487 8.17 -14.81 -31.92
CA ALA A 487 8.95 -13.58 -31.82
C ALA A 487 8.59 -12.59 -32.94
N LEU A 488 8.44 -13.07 -34.18
CA LEU A 488 8.00 -12.25 -35.31
C LEU A 488 6.56 -11.72 -35.11
N ARG A 489 5.65 -12.57 -34.63
CA ARG A 489 4.26 -12.18 -34.35
C ARG A 489 4.20 -11.07 -33.30
N TYR A 490 5.01 -11.14 -32.25
CA TYR A 490 5.14 -10.05 -31.28
C TYR A 490 5.77 -8.79 -31.88
N ALA A 491 6.84 -8.93 -32.66
CA ALA A 491 7.54 -7.80 -33.29
C ALA A 491 6.61 -7.00 -34.22
N VAL A 492 5.68 -7.67 -34.92
CA VAL A 492 4.76 -7.06 -35.88
C VAL A 492 3.42 -6.67 -35.26
N ALA A 493 2.79 -7.57 -34.50
CA ALA A 493 1.40 -7.43 -34.03
C ALA A 493 1.26 -7.25 -32.52
N ARG A 494 2.38 -7.24 -31.77
CA ARG A 494 2.41 -7.12 -30.30
C ARG A 494 1.62 -8.20 -29.56
N VAL A 495 1.39 -9.35 -30.20
CA VAL A 495 0.74 -10.51 -29.59
C VAL A 495 1.77 -11.25 -28.74
N PRO A 496 1.56 -11.40 -27.42
CA PRO A 496 2.49 -12.13 -26.57
C PRO A 496 2.47 -13.63 -26.88
N TRP A 497 3.58 -14.29 -26.61
CA TRP A 497 3.70 -15.75 -26.69
C TRP A 497 3.57 -16.46 -25.34
N SER A 498 3.43 -15.69 -24.26
CA SER A 498 3.16 -16.17 -22.90
C SER A 498 2.01 -15.37 -22.28
N PRO A 499 1.28 -15.91 -21.31
CA PRO A 499 0.17 -15.20 -20.66
C PRO A 499 0.59 -13.87 -20.02
N ILE A 500 -0.36 -12.94 -19.94
CA ILE A 500 -0.22 -11.70 -19.18
C ILE A 500 -0.57 -12.02 -17.73
N GLY A 501 0.34 -11.72 -16.79
CA GLY A 501 0.11 -11.88 -15.37
C GLY A 501 -0.63 -10.67 -14.77
N SER A 502 -1.36 -10.87 -13.68
CA SER A 502 -1.93 -9.79 -12.88
C SER A 502 -1.90 -10.07 -11.38
N SER A 503 -1.88 -9.00 -10.60
CA SER A 503 -2.34 -9.03 -9.21
C SER A 503 -3.78 -8.54 -9.20
N ASP A 504 -4.62 -9.19 -8.40
CA ASP A 504 -6.05 -8.94 -8.36
C ASP A 504 -6.45 -8.30 -7.04
N VAL A 505 -7.59 -7.62 -7.05
CA VAL A 505 -8.22 -7.03 -5.87
C VAL A 505 -9.68 -7.46 -5.81
N ILE A 506 -10.23 -7.56 -4.61
CA ILE A 506 -11.66 -7.75 -4.38
C ILE A 506 -12.28 -6.39 -4.15
N VAL A 507 -13.30 -6.07 -4.96
CA VAL A 507 -14.15 -4.89 -4.80
C VAL A 507 -15.48 -5.35 -4.24
N LEU A 508 -15.75 -5.02 -2.99
CA LEU A 508 -17.02 -5.23 -2.32
C LEU A 508 -17.86 -3.96 -2.49
N ARG A 509 -19.03 -4.08 -3.11
CA ARG A 509 -19.99 -2.99 -3.29
C ARG A 509 -21.22 -3.21 -2.44
N ARG A 510 -21.60 -2.19 -1.68
CA ARG A 510 -22.84 -2.20 -0.90
C ARG A 510 -24.04 -2.19 -1.84
N GLY A 511 -25.03 -3.02 -1.56
CA GLY A 511 -26.30 -3.05 -2.27
C GLY A 511 -27.09 -1.75 -2.12
N GLU A 512 -28.01 -1.52 -3.05
CA GLU A 512 -28.93 -0.39 -3.01
C GLU A 512 -30.04 -0.66 -1.97
N GLY A 513 -30.14 0.18 -0.94
CA GLY A 513 -31.14 0.05 0.12
C GLY A 513 -30.66 0.58 1.48
N PRO A 514 -31.57 0.75 2.45
CA PRO A 514 -31.18 1.04 3.83
C PRO A 514 -30.40 -0.14 4.41
N VAL A 515 -29.53 0.15 5.38
CA VAL A 515 -28.80 -0.89 6.10
C VAL A 515 -29.77 -1.62 7.02
N GLU A 516 -30.01 -2.90 6.75
CA GLU A 516 -30.74 -3.78 7.67
C GLU A 516 -29.78 -4.28 8.76
N TRP A 517 -30.11 -3.96 10.01
CA TRP A 517 -29.35 -4.37 11.20
C TRP A 517 -29.90 -5.64 11.87
N SER A 518 -31.07 -6.09 11.42
CA SER A 518 -31.78 -7.25 11.95
C SER A 518 -32.39 -8.04 10.79
N ARG A 519 -32.32 -9.37 10.87
CA ARG A 519 -32.95 -10.26 9.90
C ARG A 519 -33.58 -11.48 10.56
N PRO A 520 -34.66 -12.04 9.99
CA PRO A 520 -35.22 -13.31 10.45
C PRO A 520 -34.19 -14.46 10.40
N ALA A 521 -34.34 -15.40 11.31
CA ALA A 521 -33.48 -16.57 11.43
C ALA A 521 -34.31 -17.85 11.63
N ALA A 522 -33.76 -18.99 11.23
CA ALA A 522 -34.37 -20.28 11.53
C ALA A 522 -34.13 -20.63 13.01
N ILE A 523 -35.15 -21.20 13.66
CA ILE A 523 -35.03 -21.71 15.03
C ILE A 523 -34.30 -23.06 14.97
N PRO A 524 -33.17 -23.24 15.68
CA PRO A 524 -32.51 -24.54 15.78
C PRO A 524 -33.44 -25.59 16.41
N PRO A 525 -33.67 -26.76 15.78
CA PRO A 525 -34.52 -27.79 16.35
C PRO A 525 -34.16 -28.22 17.78
N PRO A 526 -32.86 -28.41 18.14
CA PRO A 526 -32.48 -28.74 19.52
C PRO A 526 -32.90 -27.69 20.55
N LEU A 527 -32.97 -26.42 20.13
CA LEU A 527 -33.41 -25.31 20.99
C LEU A 527 -34.93 -25.26 21.10
N ALA A 528 -35.66 -25.47 20.00
CA ALA A 528 -37.12 -25.54 19.99
C ALA A 528 -37.67 -26.70 20.85
N GLU A 529 -36.94 -27.82 20.91
CA GLU A 529 -37.27 -28.96 21.78
C GLU A 529 -36.99 -28.70 23.27
N ALA A 530 -36.24 -27.65 23.59
CA ALA A 530 -35.76 -27.38 24.93
C ALA A 530 -36.38 -26.12 25.55
N LEU A 531 -36.82 -25.17 24.72
CA LEU A 531 -37.46 -23.92 25.14
C LEU A 531 -38.64 -23.59 24.21
N PRO A 532 -39.68 -22.89 24.72
CA PRO A 532 -40.84 -22.47 23.94
C PRO A 532 -40.52 -21.27 23.04
N VAL A 533 -39.66 -21.46 22.04
CA VAL A 533 -39.24 -20.42 21.09
C VAL A 533 -40.31 -20.20 20.03
N THR A 534 -40.80 -18.97 19.90
CA THR A 534 -41.85 -18.60 18.93
C THR A 534 -41.29 -17.95 17.66
N ALA A 535 -40.16 -17.24 17.77
CA ALA A 535 -39.50 -16.59 16.64
C ALA A 535 -38.00 -16.44 16.89
N ALA A 536 -37.23 -16.30 15.81
CA ALA A 536 -35.80 -16.05 15.88
C ALA A 536 -35.36 -14.97 14.89
N ARG A 537 -34.43 -14.13 15.31
CA ARG A 537 -33.76 -13.11 14.47
C ARG A 537 -32.28 -13.00 14.82
N VAL A 538 -31.48 -12.50 13.89
CA VAL A 538 -30.05 -12.18 14.10
C VAL A 538 -29.87 -10.67 14.02
N ILE A 539 -29.12 -10.12 14.96
CA ILE A 539 -28.67 -8.73 14.99
C ILE A 539 -27.14 -8.67 15.15
N GLY A 540 -26.57 -7.47 14.99
CA GLY A 540 -25.15 -7.21 15.26
C GLY A 540 -24.16 -7.59 14.17
N GLU A 541 -24.61 -8.24 13.08
CA GLU A 541 -23.77 -8.53 11.91
C GLU A 541 -23.14 -7.24 11.36
N GLY A 542 -21.82 -7.24 11.16
CA GLY A 542 -21.07 -6.06 10.74
C GLY A 542 -21.02 -4.91 11.77
N SER A 543 -21.44 -5.16 13.02
CA SER A 543 -21.32 -4.24 14.16
C SER A 543 -20.46 -4.82 15.29
N LEU A 544 -20.30 -6.14 15.32
CA LEU A 544 -19.56 -6.90 16.33
C LEU A 544 -18.45 -7.73 15.66
N ILE A 545 -17.40 -8.04 16.41
CA ILE A 545 -16.33 -8.95 15.99
C ILE A 545 -16.18 -10.11 16.96
N GLU A 546 -16.03 -9.87 18.25
CA GLU A 546 -15.94 -10.92 19.27
C GLU A 546 -16.83 -10.59 20.48
N PRO A 547 -18.16 -10.68 20.33
CA PRO A 547 -19.09 -10.37 21.40
C PRO A 547 -19.01 -11.45 22.49
N ARG A 548 -18.92 -11.01 23.75
CA ARG A 548 -18.86 -11.86 24.95
C ARG A 548 -20.09 -11.61 25.81
N GLY A 549 -19.94 -11.09 27.03
CA GLY A 549 -21.07 -10.84 27.91
C GLY A 549 -22.01 -9.78 27.33
N LEU A 550 -23.30 -9.99 27.58
CA LEU A 550 -24.36 -9.09 27.17
C LEU A 550 -25.38 -8.92 28.28
N SER A 551 -26.12 -7.82 28.22
CA SER A 551 -27.21 -7.53 29.14
C SER A 551 -28.30 -6.77 28.41
N VAL A 552 -29.55 -7.13 28.68
CA VAL A 552 -30.74 -6.53 28.07
C VAL A 552 -31.62 -5.91 29.13
N ARG A 553 -32.09 -4.70 28.86
CA ARG A 553 -33.05 -3.99 29.71
C ARG A 553 -34.48 -4.36 29.35
N ALA A 554 -35.44 -4.11 30.24
CA ALA A 554 -36.85 -4.48 30.04
C ALA A 554 -37.50 -3.85 28.79
N ASP A 555 -36.99 -2.71 28.32
CA ASP A 555 -37.44 -2.03 27.10
C ASP A 555 -36.74 -2.54 25.82
N GLY A 556 -35.90 -3.58 25.93
CA GLY A 556 -35.20 -4.20 24.81
C GLY A 556 -33.86 -3.57 24.46
N LEU A 557 -33.38 -2.56 25.23
CA LEU A 557 -32.05 -2.00 25.01
C LEU A 557 -30.97 -3.02 25.40
N LEU A 558 -30.16 -3.43 24.43
CA LEU A 558 -29.10 -4.43 24.59
C LEU A 558 -27.73 -3.75 24.70
N ALA A 559 -26.90 -4.19 25.63
CA ALA A 559 -25.48 -3.86 25.69
C ALA A 559 -24.65 -5.13 25.50
N VAL A 560 -23.61 -5.05 24.68
CA VAL A 560 -22.72 -6.18 24.35
C VAL A 560 -21.27 -5.74 24.54
N ALA A 561 -20.54 -6.44 25.40
CA ALA A 561 -19.10 -6.30 25.52
C ALA A 561 -18.43 -7.02 24.35
N ASP A 562 -17.65 -6.29 23.55
CA ASP A 562 -16.90 -6.85 22.42
C ASP A 562 -15.40 -6.76 22.70
N VAL A 563 -14.80 -7.94 22.83
CA VAL A 563 -13.39 -8.08 23.23
C VAL A 563 -12.46 -7.54 22.16
N GLN A 564 -12.71 -7.88 20.90
CA GLN A 564 -11.83 -7.52 19.80
C GLN A 564 -12.01 -6.06 19.36
N LEU A 565 -13.20 -5.48 19.52
CA LEU A 565 -13.42 -4.04 19.36
C LEU A 565 -12.96 -3.23 20.58
N SER A 566 -12.63 -3.88 21.70
CA SER A 566 -12.24 -3.24 22.96
C SER A 566 -13.24 -2.16 23.39
N THR A 567 -14.54 -2.47 23.28
CA THR A 567 -15.63 -1.52 23.56
C THR A 567 -16.91 -2.24 24.00
N VAL A 568 -17.92 -1.46 24.39
CA VAL A 568 -19.29 -1.93 24.58
C VAL A 568 -20.17 -1.35 23.48
N VAL A 569 -20.79 -2.21 22.68
CA VAL A 569 -21.74 -1.83 21.63
C VAL A 569 -23.15 -1.96 22.18
N ARG A 570 -23.97 -0.92 21.99
CA ARG A 570 -25.36 -0.91 22.43
C ARG A 570 -26.29 -1.00 21.24
N PHE A 571 -27.40 -1.70 21.37
CA PHE A 571 -28.40 -1.89 20.31
C PHE A 571 -29.78 -1.52 20.82
N ALA A 572 -30.52 -0.77 20.01
CA ALA A 572 -31.95 -0.58 20.22
C ALA A 572 -32.71 -1.91 20.03
N ALA A 573 -33.98 -1.95 20.46
CA ALA A 573 -34.80 -3.16 20.42
C ALA A 573 -35.00 -3.73 18.99
N ASP A 574 -34.88 -2.89 17.97
CA ASP A 574 -34.94 -3.27 16.54
C ASP A 574 -33.63 -3.85 16.00
N GLY A 575 -32.55 -3.84 16.81
CA GLY A 575 -31.22 -4.31 16.44
C GLY A 575 -30.29 -3.23 15.89
N THR A 576 -30.73 -1.97 15.80
CA THR A 576 -29.89 -0.87 15.32
C THR A 576 -28.79 -0.53 16.33
N PRO A 577 -27.50 -0.50 15.93
CA PRO A 577 -26.41 -0.13 16.83
C PRO A 577 -26.45 1.37 17.16
N GLU A 578 -26.26 1.71 18.42
CA GLU A 578 -26.14 3.08 18.89
C GLU A 578 -24.70 3.59 18.78
N ALA A 579 -24.53 4.85 18.39
CA ALA A 579 -23.22 5.43 18.12
C ALA A 579 -22.41 5.81 19.38
N THR A 580 -23.04 5.96 20.56
CA THR A 580 -22.34 6.40 21.76
C THR A 580 -21.52 5.25 22.36
N ALA A 581 -20.20 5.35 22.21
CA ALA A 581 -19.22 4.47 22.83
C ALA A 581 -18.84 4.96 24.25
N PRO A 582 -18.23 4.10 25.09
CA PRO A 582 -17.68 4.52 26.36
C PRO A 582 -16.61 5.63 26.20
N PRO A 583 -16.60 6.67 27.06
CA PRO A 583 -15.64 7.78 26.97
C PRO A 583 -14.26 7.46 27.56
N PHE A 584 -13.94 6.18 27.72
CA PHE A 584 -12.70 5.67 28.33
C PHE A 584 -12.21 4.44 27.55
N GLU A 585 -10.90 4.18 27.62
CA GLU A 585 -10.31 3.01 26.97
C GLU A 585 -10.59 1.74 27.78
N LEU A 586 -11.04 0.70 27.07
CA LEU A 586 -11.17 -0.65 27.60
C LEU A 586 -10.06 -1.51 26.99
N LYS A 587 -9.55 -2.48 27.74
CA LYS A 587 -8.51 -3.39 27.23
C LYS A 587 -9.08 -4.73 26.79
N GLN A 588 -9.97 -5.33 27.59
CA GLN A 588 -10.67 -6.56 27.25
C GLN A 588 -11.96 -6.63 28.09
N PRO A 589 -13.05 -5.97 27.63
CA PRO A 589 -14.33 -6.05 28.31
C PRO A 589 -14.94 -7.45 28.08
N GLU A 590 -15.08 -8.24 29.14
CA GLU A 590 -15.63 -9.62 29.06
C GLU A 590 -17.12 -9.68 29.38
N ALA A 591 -17.61 -8.79 30.25
CA ALA A 591 -19.01 -8.77 30.64
C ALA A 591 -19.53 -7.36 30.90
N VAL A 592 -20.85 -7.22 30.73
CA VAL A 592 -21.60 -5.98 30.94
C VAL A 592 -22.94 -6.31 31.59
N ALA A 593 -23.42 -5.46 32.49
CA ALA A 593 -24.72 -5.60 33.14
C ALA A 593 -25.41 -4.25 33.34
N TRP A 594 -26.68 -4.16 32.94
CA TRP A 594 -27.52 -3.00 33.25
C TRP A 594 -27.88 -2.94 34.73
N THR A 595 -27.80 -1.75 35.31
CA THR A 595 -28.41 -1.45 36.60
C THR A 595 -29.88 -1.05 36.41
N PRO A 596 -30.73 -1.20 37.45
CA PRO A 596 -32.11 -0.71 37.42
C PRO A 596 -32.23 0.80 37.09
N GLN A 597 -31.19 1.58 37.37
CA GLN A 597 -31.11 3.02 37.12
C GLN A 597 -30.71 3.35 35.67
N GLY A 598 -30.46 2.35 34.82
CA GLY A 598 -30.07 2.57 33.42
C GLY A 598 -28.59 2.90 33.22
N VAL A 599 -27.74 2.51 34.17
CA VAL A 599 -26.27 2.63 34.11
C VAL A 599 -25.68 1.25 33.78
N LEU A 600 -24.48 1.18 33.23
CA LEU A 600 -23.79 -0.07 32.89
C LEU A 600 -22.63 -0.35 33.83
N ALA A 601 -22.61 -1.55 34.40
CA ALA A 601 -21.41 -2.12 35.01
C ALA A 601 -20.63 -2.93 33.96
N ILE A 602 -19.33 -2.70 33.82
CA ILE A 602 -18.47 -3.30 32.79
C ILE A 602 -17.27 -3.94 33.48
N ALA A 603 -17.07 -5.24 33.28
CA ALA A 603 -15.88 -5.96 33.73
C ALA A 603 -14.79 -5.90 32.64
N ASP A 604 -13.78 -5.05 32.85
CA ASP A 604 -12.62 -4.91 31.96
C ASP A 604 -11.45 -5.78 32.48
N THR A 605 -11.39 -7.01 32.00
CA THR A 605 -10.56 -8.08 32.56
C THR A 605 -9.07 -7.74 32.59
N TRP A 606 -8.53 -7.23 31.47
CA TRP A 606 -7.12 -6.84 31.40
C TRP A 606 -6.87 -5.36 31.64
N GLY A 607 -7.94 -4.57 31.73
CA GLY A 607 -7.91 -3.28 32.45
C GLY A 607 -7.72 -3.47 33.95
N GLN A 608 -7.98 -4.68 34.47
CA GLN A 608 -7.96 -5.02 35.90
C GLN A 608 -8.89 -4.09 36.70
N GLN A 609 -10.06 -3.82 36.15
CA GLN A 609 -11.01 -2.86 36.71
C GLN A 609 -12.44 -3.24 36.39
N VAL A 610 -13.36 -2.72 37.19
CA VAL A 610 -14.80 -2.73 36.90
C VAL A 610 -15.27 -1.29 36.86
N LEU A 611 -15.93 -0.92 35.76
CA LEU A 611 -16.35 0.45 35.50
C LEU A 611 -17.87 0.54 35.57
N ILE A 612 -18.35 1.62 36.17
CA ILE A 612 -19.75 2.03 36.16
C ILE A 612 -19.87 3.21 35.22
N TRP A 613 -20.65 3.07 34.15
CA TRP A 613 -20.80 4.07 33.10
C TRP A 613 -22.27 4.37 32.83
N ASP A 614 -22.66 5.64 32.89
CA ASP A 614 -23.97 6.13 32.50
C ASP A 614 -23.92 6.60 31.04
N PRO A 615 -24.55 5.87 30.10
CA PRO A 615 -24.56 6.27 28.69
C PRO A 615 -25.36 7.55 28.40
N ALA A 616 -26.29 7.94 29.28
CA ALA A 616 -27.14 9.11 29.08
C ALA A 616 -26.42 10.41 29.42
N SER A 617 -25.67 10.44 30.53
CA SER A 617 -24.88 11.60 30.94
C SER A 617 -23.42 11.58 30.49
N GLY A 618 -22.90 10.41 30.12
CA GLY A 618 -21.48 10.17 29.86
C GLY A 618 -20.63 10.07 31.14
N ALA A 619 -21.23 10.19 32.32
CA ALA A 619 -20.53 10.05 33.59
C ALA A 619 -20.03 8.61 33.79
N TRP A 620 -18.84 8.46 34.33
CA TRP A 620 -18.29 7.14 34.65
C TRP A 620 -17.37 7.19 35.85
N ARG A 621 -17.16 6.03 36.47
CA ARG A 621 -16.23 5.82 37.58
C ARG A 621 -15.80 4.36 37.65
N ALA A 622 -14.66 4.10 38.27
CA ALA A 622 -14.28 2.75 38.66
C ALA A 622 -14.97 2.36 39.98
N LEU A 623 -15.32 1.08 40.11
CA LEU A 623 -15.61 0.49 41.41
C LEU A 623 -14.33 0.50 42.27
N PRO A 624 -14.45 0.70 43.60
CA PRO A 624 -13.31 0.57 44.50
C PRO A 624 -12.64 -0.80 44.35
N VAL A 625 -11.35 -0.85 44.69
CA VAL A 625 -10.58 -2.08 44.56
C VAL A 625 -10.83 -2.98 45.77
N PRO A 626 -11.23 -4.25 45.58
CA PRO A 626 -11.48 -5.17 46.69
C PRO A 626 -10.18 -5.81 47.19
N GLY A 627 -9.91 -5.70 48.50
CA GLY A 627 -8.75 -6.35 49.13
C GLY A 627 -7.43 -6.05 48.42
N GLU A 628 -6.74 -7.09 47.94
CA GLU A 628 -5.41 -6.97 47.31
C GLU A 628 -5.40 -6.43 45.86
N GLY A 629 -6.55 -6.23 45.23
CA GLY A 629 -6.60 -5.92 43.80
C GLY A 629 -7.65 -6.71 43.03
N TRP A 630 -7.95 -6.25 41.81
CA TRP A 630 -8.62 -7.08 40.81
C TRP A 630 -7.59 -7.95 40.09
N TYR A 631 -7.88 -9.24 39.90
CA TYR A 631 -7.06 -10.12 39.07
C TYR A 631 -7.95 -10.88 38.08
N GLY A 632 -8.18 -10.25 36.93
CA GLY A 632 -9.04 -10.78 35.88
C GLY A 632 -10.53 -10.80 36.27
N PRO A 633 -11.16 -9.65 36.53
CA PRO A 633 -12.61 -9.59 36.68
C PRO A 633 -13.28 -9.96 35.34
N ARG A 634 -14.11 -11.01 35.29
CA ARG A 634 -14.67 -11.54 34.02
C ARG A 634 -16.19 -11.48 33.90
N GLY A 635 -16.91 -11.72 34.97
CA GLY A 635 -18.37 -11.68 35.01
C GLY A 635 -18.86 -10.54 35.88
N VAL A 636 -19.97 -9.91 35.49
CA VAL A 636 -20.65 -8.90 36.28
C VAL A 636 -22.16 -9.11 36.19
N ALA A 637 -22.85 -9.02 37.33
CA ALA A 637 -24.30 -9.09 37.42
C ALA A 637 -24.82 -8.05 38.42
N VAL A 638 -25.98 -7.47 38.13
CA VAL A 638 -26.60 -6.46 39.00
C VAL A 638 -27.97 -6.94 39.47
N ALA A 639 -28.22 -6.88 40.77
CA ALA A 639 -29.50 -7.24 41.36
C ALA A 639 -30.53 -6.11 41.22
N GLY A 640 -31.81 -6.43 41.45
CA GLY A 640 -32.90 -5.44 41.38
C GLY A 640 -32.79 -4.28 42.38
N ASP A 641 -32.04 -4.45 43.47
CA ASP A 641 -31.75 -3.40 44.45
C ASP A 641 -30.48 -2.58 44.11
N GLY A 642 -29.83 -2.88 42.98
CA GLY A 642 -28.61 -2.23 42.53
C GLY A 642 -27.31 -2.88 43.02
N THR A 643 -27.36 -3.99 43.77
CA THR A 643 -26.15 -4.69 44.22
C THR A 643 -25.36 -5.24 43.04
N VAL A 644 -24.08 -4.87 42.93
CA VAL A 644 -23.18 -5.32 41.84
C VAL A 644 -22.34 -6.50 42.31
N ALA A 645 -22.44 -7.63 41.62
CA ALA A 645 -21.64 -8.82 41.85
C ALA A 645 -20.62 -9.01 40.73
N VAL A 646 -19.36 -9.26 41.08
CA VAL A 646 -18.26 -9.43 40.13
C VAL A 646 -17.48 -10.70 40.43
N THR A 647 -17.25 -11.54 39.41
CA THR A 647 -16.32 -12.66 39.54
C THR A 647 -14.88 -12.18 39.33
N ASP A 648 -14.09 -12.23 40.39
CA ASP A 648 -12.66 -11.89 40.38
C ASP A 648 -11.87 -13.18 40.12
N THR A 649 -11.87 -13.60 38.85
CA THR A 649 -11.55 -14.97 38.44
C THR A 649 -10.18 -15.45 38.91
N GLY A 650 -9.14 -14.63 38.73
CA GLY A 650 -7.78 -14.98 39.11
C GLY A 650 -7.57 -15.05 40.62
N ASN A 651 -8.35 -14.28 41.39
CA ASN A 651 -8.36 -14.34 42.85
C ASN A 651 -9.35 -15.37 43.42
N LYS A 652 -10.06 -16.10 42.54
CA LYS A 652 -10.95 -17.22 42.90
C LYS A 652 -12.03 -16.84 43.93
N ARG A 653 -12.62 -15.66 43.73
CA ARG A 653 -13.62 -15.08 44.64
C ARG A 653 -14.68 -14.31 43.85
N VAL A 654 -15.74 -13.94 44.55
CA VAL A 654 -16.77 -13.01 44.07
C VAL A 654 -16.80 -11.79 44.98
N ALA A 655 -16.82 -10.59 44.39
CA ALA A 655 -16.95 -9.34 45.12
C ALA A 655 -18.38 -8.79 44.97
N LEU A 656 -19.00 -8.42 46.09
CA LEU A 656 -20.34 -7.85 46.17
C LEU A 656 -20.28 -6.40 46.65
N TYR A 657 -20.77 -5.47 45.84
CA TYR A 657 -20.90 -4.06 46.18
C TYR A 657 -22.36 -3.71 46.41
N SER A 658 -22.71 -3.38 47.66
CA SER A 658 -24.05 -2.94 48.02
C SER A 658 -24.30 -1.51 47.56
N ALA A 659 -25.39 -1.29 46.83
CA ALA A 659 -25.83 0.07 46.47
C ALA A 659 -26.33 0.85 47.70
N ALA A 660 -26.84 0.16 48.73
CA ALA A 660 -27.41 0.77 49.93
C ALA A 660 -26.36 1.23 50.94
N GLU A 661 -25.20 0.57 51.00
CA GLU A 661 -24.12 0.86 51.96
C GLU A 661 -23.08 1.85 51.41
N GLY A 662 -23.29 2.31 50.17
CA GLY A 662 -22.29 3.01 49.39
C GLY A 662 -21.22 2.02 48.94
N GLU A 663 -20.90 1.99 47.65
CA GLU A 663 -19.99 1.01 47.04
C GLU A 663 -18.51 1.12 47.52
N ALA A 664 -18.25 1.71 48.68
CA ALA A 664 -16.93 1.99 49.23
C ALA A 664 -16.14 0.73 49.61
N GLN A 665 -16.80 -0.37 49.96
CA GLN A 665 -16.16 -1.66 50.27
C GLN A 665 -16.99 -2.83 49.74
N ALA A 666 -16.30 -3.88 49.31
CA ALA A 666 -16.94 -5.10 48.83
C ALA A 666 -17.01 -6.17 49.91
N SER A 667 -18.14 -6.87 49.99
CA SER A 667 -18.22 -8.18 50.66
C SER A 667 -17.65 -9.25 49.73
N LEU A 668 -16.79 -10.13 50.26
CA LEU A 668 -16.11 -11.16 49.47
C LEU A 668 -16.70 -12.54 49.75
N LEU A 669 -17.05 -13.25 48.68
CA LEU A 669 -17.52 -14.63 48.74
C LEU A 669 -16.51 -15.58 48.09
N GLY A 670 -16.45 -16.80 48.64
CA GLY A 670 -15.63 -17.88 48.13
C GLY A 670 -14.14 -17.74 48.43
N LYS A 671 -13.41 -18.84 48.18
CA LYS A 671 -11.96 -18.94 48.30
C LYS A 671 -11.43 -20.02 47.36
N GLY A 672 -10.13 -20.04 47.08
CA GLY A 672 -9.53 -21.04 46.21
C GLY A 672 -9.73 -22.49 46.69
N GLY A 673 -10.29 -23.37 45.84
CA GLY A 673 -10.43 -24.81 46.14
C GLY A 673 -11.57 -25.51 45.38
N ALA A 674 -11.85 -26.76 45.76
CA ALA A 674 -12.81 -27.64 45.07
C ALA A 674 -14.02 -28.05 45.92
N GLN A 675 -14.03 -27.73 47.22
CA GLN A 675 -15.17 -28.02 48.09
C GLN A 675 -16.33 -27.05 47.84
N ALA A 676 -17.51 -27.33 48.38
CA ALA A 676 -18.64 -26.41 48.31
C ALA A 676 -18.26 -25.06 48.93
N GLY A 677 -18.47 -23.96 48.20
CA GLY A 677 -18.09 -22.61 48.62
C GLY A 677 -16.66 -22.24 48.27
N GLU A 678 -15.88 -23.17 47.74
CA GLU A 678 -14.58 -22.89 47.14
C GLU A 678 -14.70 -22.77 45.61
N LEU A 679 -13.81 -22.00 44.99
CA LEU A 679 -13.82 -21.67 43.57
C LEU A 679 -12.45 -21.94 42.95
N VAL A 680 -12.40 -22.38 41.70
CA VAL A 680 -11.13 -22.53 40.94
C VAL A 680 -11.04 -21.54 39.80
N GLU A 681 -12.13 -21.35 39.04
CA GLU A 681 -12.19 -20.35 37.97
C GLU A 681 -13.64 -19.81 37.85
N PRO A 682 -14.05 -18.89 38.75
CA PRO A 682 -15.38 -18.31 38.67
C PRO A 682 -15.46 -17.35 37.47
N VAL A 683 -16.40 -17.57 36.55
CA VAL A 683 -16.56 -16.73 35.33
C VAL A 683 -17.98 -16.16 35.23
N GLY A 684 -18.92 -16.89 34.62
CA GLY A 684 -20.30 -16.45 34.44
C GLY A 684 -21.01 -16.30 35.78
N ILE A 685 -21.85 -15.27 35.89
CA ILE A 685 -22.54 -14.93 37.13
C ILE A 685 -23.91 -14.30 36.82
N ALA A 686 -24.95 -14.67 37.57
CA ALA A 686 -26.25 -14.00 37.51
C ALA A 686 -27.04 -14.14 38.82
N TRP A 687 -27.96 -13.22 39.03
CA TRP A 687 -28.90 -13.26 40.14
C TRP A 687 -30.13 -14.10 39.79
N ASP A 688 -30.47 -15.05 40.66
CA ASP A 688 -31.68 -15.86 40.61
C ASP A 688 -32.66 -15.41 41.71
N GLY A 689 -33.37 -14.32 41.42
CA GLY A 689 -34.19 -13.60 42.41
C GLY A 689 -33.34 -12.65 43.27
N PRO A 690 -33.89 -12.16 44.40
CA PRO A 690 -33.24 -11.12 45.19
C PRO A 690 -32.01 -11.62 45.98
N ASP A 691 -32.00 -12.89 46.41
CA ASP A 691 -31.06 -13.37 47.44
C ASP A 691 -30.10 -14.47 46.97
N ARG A 692 -30.26 -14.98 45.74
CA ARG A 692 -29.48 -16.12 45.24
C ARG A 692 -28.60 -15.69 44.07
N LEU A 693 -27.32 -16.02 44.17
CA LEU A 693 -26.31 -15.70 43.17
C LEU A 693 -25.75 -16.99 42.58
N VAL A 694 -25.94 -17.18 41.28
CA VAL A 694 -25.46 -18.36 40.55
C VAL A 694 -24.11 -18.03 39.93
N VAL A 695 -23.11 -18.87 40.18
CA VAL A 695 -21.73 -18.68 39.69
C VAL A 695 -21.29 -19.92 38.91
N CYS A 696 -20.79 -19.71 37.70
CA CYS A 696 -20.09 -20.71 36.92
C CYS A 696 -18.67 -20.89 37.47
N ASP A 697 -18.43 -21.97 38.19
CA ASP A 697 -17.11 -22.35 38.68
C ASP A 697 -16.45 -23.28 37.65
N THR A 698 -15.93 -22.66 36.59
CA THR A 698 -15.52 -23.31 35.34
C THR A 698 -14.46 -24.38 35.57
N GLY A 699 -13.46 -24.08 36.40
CA GLY A 699 -12.39 -25.01 36.73
C GLY A 699 -12.86 -26.26 37.49
N ASN A 700 -13.98 -26.17 38.20
CA ASN A 700 -14.61 -27.31 38.89
C ASN A 700 -15.79 -27.92 38.10
N ARG A 701 -16.08 -27.43 36.88
CA ARG A 701 -17.17 -27.91 36.00
C ARG A 701 -18.53 -28.00 36.70
N ARG A 702 -18.88 -26.95 37.44
CA ARG A 702 -20.12 -26.88 38.21
C ARG A 702 -20.68 -25.47 38.26
N LEU A 703 -21.97 -25.39 38.58
CA LEU A 703 -22.64 -24.17 39.02
C LEU A 703 -22.77 -24.21 40.55
N GLN A 704 -22.49 -23.09 41.20
CA GLN A 704 -22.71 -22.92 42.63
C GLN A 704 -23.68 -21.77 42.89
N VAL A 705 -24.65 -22.00 43.77
CA VAL A 705 -25.60 -20.98 44.21
C VAL A 705 -25.23 -20.51 45.61
N PHE A 706 -24.94 -19.22 45.73
CA PHE A 706 -24.61 -18.56 46.99
C PHE A 706 -25.78 -17.71 47.47
N GLY A 707 -26.00 -17.68 48.78
CA GLY A 707 -26.70 -16.58 49.44
C GLY A 707 -25.82 -15.33 49.49
N ARG A 708 -26.44 -14.16 49.74
CA ARG A 708 -25.70 -12.89 49.92
C ARG A 708 -24.73 -12.91 51.11
N ASP A 709 -24.98 -13.78 52.08
CA ASP A 709 -24.13 -14.06 53.24
C ASP A 709 -22.94 -14.99 52.93
N GLY A 710 -22.85 -15.49 51.69
CA GLY A 710 -21.83 -16.44 51.25
C GLY A 710 -22.15 -17.90 51.54
N ALA A 711 -23.31 -18.21 52.13
CA ALA A 711 -23.71 -19.59 52.36
C ALA A 711 -24.02 -20.29 51.03
N VAL A 712 -23.49 -21.49 50.84
CA VAL A 712 -23.75 -22.29 49.64
C VAL A 712 -25.11 -22.96 49.79
N GLN A 713 -26.02 -22.66 48.87
CA GLN A 713 -27.39 -23.18 48.87
C GLN A 713 -27.52 -24.44 48.01
N SER A 714 -26.85 -24.50 46.87
CA SER A 714 -26.86 -25.67 45.99
C SER A 714 -25.65 -25.73 45.07
N VAL A 715 -25.30 -26.93 44.62
CA VAL A 715 -24.24 -27.20 43.65
C VAL A 715 -24.78 -28.10 42.55
N VAL A 716 -24.61 -27.72 41.29
CA VAL A 716 -25.03 -28.50 40.12
C VAL A 716 -23.80 -28.85 39.29
N GLY A 717 -23.49 -30.14 39.17
CA GLY A 717 -22.39 -30.61 38.34
C GLY A 717 -22.75 -30.61 36.85
N LEU A 718 -21.84 -30.13 36.01
CA LEU A 718 -21.96 -30.17 34.55
C LEU A 718 -20.85 -31.08 34.00
N ALA A 719 -21.06 -32.40 34.10
CA ALA A 719 -20.15 -33.36 33.52
C ALA A 719 -20.00 -33.08 32.02
N ASP A 720 -18.76 -32.97 31.56
CA ASP A 720 -18.36 -32.66 30.17
C ASP A 720 -18.57 -31.22 29.69
N ALA A 721 -19.01 -30.29 30.53
CA ALA A 721 -18.98 -28.86 30.21
C ALA A 721 -17.55 -28.30 30.33
N TRP A 722 -17.24 -27.29 29.52
CA TRP A 722 -16.01 -26.48 29.67
C TRP A 722 -14.74 -27.33 29.68
N THR A 723 -14.62 -28.19 28.67
CA THR A 723 -13.48 -29.09 28.48
C THR A 723 -12.16 -28.33 28.34
N GLU A 724 -12.22 -27.09 27.85
CA GLU A 724 -11.11 -26.14 27.84
C GLU A 724 -11.16 -25.24 29.08
N PHE A 725 -9.99 -25.11 29.74
CA PHE A 725 -9.84 -24.33 30.97
C PHE A 725 -10.33 -22.88 30.78
N TYR A 726 -9.94 -22.23 29.68
CA TYR A 726 -10.32 -20.85 29.38
C TYR A 726 -11.58 -20.72 28.50
N SER A 727 -12.59 -21.54 28.74
CA SER A 727 -13.85 -21.55 27.97
C SER A 727 -14.73 -20.32 28.16
N ARG A 728 -14.53 -19.55 29.26
CA ARG A 728 -15.20 -18.27 29.57
C ARG A 728 -16.74 -18.29 29.39
N PRO A 729 -17.47 -19.16 30.10
CA PRO A 729 -18.91 -19.24 29.97
C PRO A 729 -19.64 -18.03 30.58
N GLN A 730 -20.81 -17.73 30.02
CA GLN A 730 -21.75 -16.72 30.52
C GLN A 730 -23.06 -17.41 30.93
N LEU A 731 -23.80 -16.79 31.84
CA LEU A 731 -25.00 -17.36 32.44
C LEU A 731 -26.15 -16.35 32.46
N ALA A 732 -27.35 -16.82 32.17
CA ALA A 732 -28.59 -16.05 32.30
C ALA A 732 -29.66 -16.86 33.03
N VAL A 733 -30.53 -16.17 33.76
CA VAL A 733 -31.69 -16.76 34.45
C VAL A 733 -32.93 -16.47 33.63
N LEU A 734 -33.63 -17.49 33.16
CA LEU A 734 -34.89 -17.35 32.39
C LEU A 734 -36.08 -17.14 33.32
N SER A 735 -36.11 -17.91 34.40
CA SER A 735 -37.09 -17.83 35.48
C SER A 735 -36.45 -18.42 36.74
N PRO A 736 -37.02 -18.21 37.94
CA PRO A 736 -36.40 -18.69 39.16
C PRO A 736 -36.10 -20.19 39.12
N GLY A 737 -34.83 -20.56 39.26
CA GLY A 737 -34.35 -21.95 39.17
C GLY A 737 -34.23 -22.54 37.75
N LEU A 738 -34.44 -21.77 36.68
CA LEU A 738 -34.19 -22.14 35.28
C LEU A 738 -33.08 -21.26 34.69
N TRP A 739 -31.93 -21.85 34.41
CA TRP A 739 -30.73 -21.14 33.96
C TRP A 739 -30.28 -21.62 32.58
N VAL A 740 -29.72 -20.71 31.79
CA VAL A 740 -29.05 -21.00 30.52
C VAL A 740 -27.58 -20.62 30.67
N VAL A 741 -26.69 -21.51 30.26
CA VAL A 741 -25.24 -21.31 30.37
C VAL A 741 -24.57 -21.61 29.04
N THR A 742 -23.63 -20.77 28.61
CA THR A 742 -22.89 -21.02 27.37
C THR A 742 -21.79 -22.06 27.57
N ASP A 743 -21.54 -22.86 26.53
CA ASP A 743 -20.40 -23.77 26.43
C ASP A 743 -19.73 -23.58 25.06
N PRO A 744 -18.87 -22.55 24.92
CA PRO A 744 -18.31 -22.18 23.62
C PRO A 744 -17.50 -23.31 22.96
N PRO A 745 -16.62 -24.07 23.66
CA PRO A 745 -15.88 -25.19 23.06
C PRO A 745 -16.79 -26.27 22.46
N ALA A 746 -17.94 -26.50 23.07
CA ALA A 746 -18.93 -27.47 22.60
C ALA A 746 -19.92 -26.89 21.57
N SER A 747 -19.85 -25.59 21.26
CA SER A 747 -20.86 -24.86 20.47
C SER A 747 -22.29 -25.14 20.95
N ALA A 748 -22.49 -25.14 22.27
CA ALA A 748 -23.71 -25.57 22.91
C ALA A 748 -24.17 -24.62 24.02
N LEU A 749 -25.43 -24.79 24.45
CA LEU A 749 -25.97 -24.23 25.68
C LEU A 749 -26.27 -25.35 26.67
N TRP A 750 -26.15 -25.04 27.96
CA TRP A 750 -26.66 -25.88 29.05
C TRP A 750 -27.91 -25.23 29.63
N LEU A 751 -29.01 -25.99 29.64
CA LEU A 751 -30.24 -25.64 30.35
C LEU A 751 -30.28 -26.38 31.67
N VAL A 752 -30.38 -25.64 32.77
CA VAL A 752 -30.36 -26.18 34.12
C VAL A 752 -31.66 -25.84 34.82
N ARG A 753 -32.40 -26.86 35.27
CA ARG A 753 -33.64 -26.72 36.03
C ARG A 753 -33.66 -27.69 37.19
N GLU A 754 -33.89 -27.19 38.41
CA GLU A 754 -34.03 -28.02 39.62
C GLU A 754 -32.89 -29.04 39.82
N GLY A 755 -31.66 -28.67 39.43
CA GLY A 755 -30.47 -29.53 39.54
C GLY A 755 -30.27 -30.52 38.38
N ALA A 756 -31.21 -30.65 37.45
CA ALA A 756 -31.03 -31.38 36.21
C ALA A 756 -30.43 -30.47 35.12
N ALA A 757 -29.44 -30.96 34.38
CA ALA A 757 -28.78 -30.23 33.30
C ALA A 757 -28.98 -30.95 31.95
N ARG A 758 -29.43 -30.21 30.93
CA ARG A 758 -29.58 -30.68 29.55
C ARG A 758 -28.70 -29.84 28.62
N ARG A 759 -27.88 -30.50 27.81
CA ARG A 759 -27.10 -29.84 26.76
C ARG A 759 -27.95 -29.66 25.49
N VAL A 760 -27.86 -28.49 24.88
CA VAL A 760 -28.49 -28.11 23.60
C VAL A 760 -27.38 -27.79 22.60
N ASP A 761 -27.20 -28.67 21.61
CA ASP A 761 -26.18 -28.51 20.57
C ASP A 761 -26.65 -27.51 19.51
N LEU A 762 -25.84 -26.47 19.27
CA LEU A 762 -26.11 -25.45 18.26
C LEU A 762 -25.04 -25.40 17.16
N GLY A 763 -23.97 -26.20 17.27
CA GLY A 763 -22.84 -26.18 16.35
C GLY A 763 -23.23 -26.59 14.92
N GLY A 764 -24.14 -27.57 14.80
CA GLY A 764 -24.74 -27.97 13.51
C GLY A 764 -25.57 -26.87 12.82
N HIS A 765 -25.88 -25.80 13.54
CA HIS A 765 -26.63 -24.64 13.05
C HIS A 765 -25.76 -23.38 12.90
N GLY A 766 -24.43 -23.54 13.01
CA GLY A 766 -23.47 -22.46 12.83
C GLY A 766 -23.50 -21.41 13.95
N ILE A 767 -23.96 -21.78 15.15
CA ILE A 767 -23.96 -20.91 16.34
C ILE A 767 -22.92 -21.47 17.32
N THR A 768 -21.96 -20.63 17.72
CA THR A 768 -21.00 -20.95 18.77
C THR A 768 -21.19 -19.95 19.91
N PRO A 769 -22.05 -20.27 20.90
CA PRO A 769 -22.46 -19.32 21.93
C PRO A 769 -21.28 -18.85 22.77
N THR A 770 -21.10 -17.53 22.88
CA THR A 770 -20.06 -16.88 23.69
C THR A 770 -20.64 -16.06 24.84
N GLY A 771 -21.89 -15.63 24.70
CA GLY A 771 -22.61 -14.88 25.70
C GLY A 771 -24.09 -15.20 25.69
N VAL A 772 -24.76 -14.95 26.82
CA VAL A 772 -26.20 -15.16 26.96
C VAL A 772 -26.80 -14.09 27.88
N ALA A 773 -28.00 -13.60 27.54
CA ALA A 773 -28.82 -12.77 28.41
C ALA A 773 -30.30 -13.06 28.20
N PHE A 774 -31.13 -12.76 29.19
CA PHE A 774 -32.57 -12.87 29.09
C PHE A 774 -33.24 -11.57 29.54
N GLY A 775 -34.25 -11.14 28.80
CA GLY A 775 -35.06 -9.97 29.12
C GLY A 775 -35.94 -9.56 27.94
N ALA A 776 -36.91 -8.68 28.21
CA ALA A 776 -37.92 -8.28 27.22
C ALA A 776 -38.62 -9.47 26.52
N GLY A 777 -38.77 -10.61 27.23
CA GLY A 777 -39.41 -11.82 26.69
C GLY A 777 -38.56 -12.65 25.72
N ALA A 778 -37.26 -12.33 25.56
CA ALA A 778 -36.39 -13.03 24.61
C ALA A 778 -35.07 -13.49 25.24
N LEU A 779 -34.55 -14.60 24.73
CA LEU A 779 -33.21 -15.11 24.99
C LEU A 779 -32.25 -14.56 23.93
N TYR A 780 -31.23 -13.85 24.36
CA TYR A 780 -30.18 -13.28 23.53
C TYR A 780 -28.93 -14.15 23.66
N VAL A 781 -28.35 -14.56 22.53
CA VAL A 781 -27.16 -15.41 22.48
C VAL A 781 -26.13 -14.76 21.54
N ALA A 782 -25.03 -14.26 22.10
CA ALA A 782 -23.88 -13.83 21.31
C ALA A 782 -23.09 -15.05 20.80
N ASP A 783 -22.46 -14.92 19.63
CA ASP A 783 -21.60 -15.98 19.09
C ASP A 783 -20.24 -15.51 18.54
N LEU A 784 -19.32 -16.45 18.32
CA LEU A 784 -17.99 -16.20 17.72
C LEU A 784 -18.05 -15.67 16.27
N GLY A 785 -19.21 -15.68 15.63
CA GLY A 785 -19.40 -15.14 14.29
C GLY A 785 -19.62 -13.62 14.27
N GLY A 786 -19.59 -12.95 15.43
CA GLY A 786 -19.88 -11.51 15.53
C GLY A 786 -21.38 -11.23 15.43
N ARG A 787 -22.21 -12.12 15.99
CA ARG A 787 -23.68 -12.04 15.89
C ARG A 787 -24.31 -12.14 17.26
N VAL A 788 -25.52 -11.59 17.39
CA VAL A 788 -26.43 -11.88 18.50
C VAL A 788 -27.71 -12.49 17.94
N TRP A 789 -28.01 -13.71 18.35
CA TRP A 789 -29.25 -14.40 18.06
C TRP A 789 -30.28 -14.02 19.12
N VAL A 790 -31.47 -13.63 18.68
CA VAL A 790 -32.58 -13.27 19.57
C VAL A 790 -33.70 -14.27 19.35
N PHE A 791 -34.04 -15.01 20.39
CA PHE A 791 -35.08 -16.03 20.41
C PHE A 791 -36.22 -15.57 21.30
N ASP A 792 -37.35 -15.21 20.69
CA ASP A 792 -38.54 -14.79 21.45
C ASP A 792 -39.15 -16.02 22.13
N LEU A 793 -39.41 -15.93 23.43
CA LEU A 793 -39.88 -17.04 24.27
C LEU A 793 -41.30 -16.78 24.77
N ASN A 794 -42.12 -17.83 24.78
CA ASN A 794 -43.39 -17.84 25.48
C ASN A 794 -43.29 -18.69 26.76
N LEU A 795 -42.90 -18.07 27.88
CA LEU A 795 -42.73 -18.78 29.15
C LEU A 795 -44.04 -18.97 29.94
N ASP A 796 -45.16 -18.45 29.44
CA ASP A 796 -46.50 -18.62 30.04
C ASP A 796 -47.18 -19.92 29.60
N SER A 797 -46.56 -20.68 28.69
CA SER A 797 -46.97 -22.02 28.23
C SER A 797 -46.01 -23.10 28.73
#